data_AF-A0AAV6C726-F1
#
_entry.id   AF-A0AAV6C726-F1
#
_cell.length_a   1.000
_cell.length_b   1.000
_cell.length_c   1.000
_cell.angle_alpha   90.00
_cell.angle_beta   90.00
_cell.angle_gamma   90.00
#
_symmetry.space_group_name_H-M   'P 1'
#
loop_
_entity.id
_entity.type
_entity.pdbx_description
1 polymer ?
#
loop_
_entity_poly.entity_id
_entity_poly.type
_entity_poly.pdbx_seq_one_letter_code
_entity_poly.pdbx_strand_id
1 'polypeptide(L)'
;MWLDRLRRWLLAPGSWLALAYCGYWCALALDRAAVAVFLGPWAGSRVLAWRLTPFGVMIATTGYRTIPSAAFFSTLPLFLLLLLIAGMAVAGHRIRPLIARVALEFSALWAMLLILLEWTLVGRTPAPLIRRFIPPRFVWGVSPLLWIFLTIGLSLALGVAARPIAGPLIEAARATWKRTPLVIALLLVWLSMALVLAGAFHVSSAARFLGFHALEWLALPAGVCLLLILIGLAWKRPGEATISAPWPAGQSVTSVFAGVLLLIALLNSQALRRWYGERTMSRVDSAHYEVLSPPGAFTTEQISDFVAARETLLNDMAGRLHISAGKVRLRVIIYPDFPSMTAATGSRHANTVNGITVRAVLGGSIQQVDPAADAQALLHALWGVPSSERLDRWTARWLAGEWDGGDVSEAAAMLDRNTGHRSLVQLLNPQLDGVISPLIREPMGGAWIASIADQGGVETVRRLYRSKTSDPTAANLAASLGTTPQELERRWELWLYAYQAGMPTAATPSSAGSSMRMPMAMPMPMTMPMPMPRESEAPGIWPDFFFRGVSFTHEGWSGNGGGYASDEAAAQLHDIHDLGANAIALVAYAEARTGDNQIDYADSEETDEDLGQALWAAHALGMKVMLKPQLRVGRDRSAGEILFVDDDARAAWFRSYREFLLHYALLAERDHFDLFVIGTALGGVSSDVGAWRGLVADVRRVYHGPITYAAAWGAEFDSIRFWDALDYIGVDNYYPLLDASQDLSDAPPTASQLLPGADHLADEMGVVSARWHKPILFTEIGYPSLRGAASEPWSEDDSRGTSPEEQAAAYEATFRAFSGRAWFRGMFWWNWPSNGRAGDPTAGSYTPLGKPAEEILREWFVRVAANAPKTQESVP
;
A
#
# COMPACT_ATOMS: atom_id res chain seq x y z
N MET A 1 -0.02 0.32 24.08
CA MET A 1 -0.03 -1.13 23.71
C MET A 1 -1.15 -1.96 24.35
N TRP A 2 -1.26 -2.07 25.69
CA TRP A 2 -2.34 -2.86 26.34
C TRP A 2 -3.75 -2.31 26.07
N LEU A 3 -3.89 -0.97 26.04
CA LEU A 3 -5.12 -0.27 25.68
C LEU A 3 -5.54 -0.49 24.23
N ASP A 4 -4.59 -0.61 23.28
CA ASP A 4 -4.90 -0.92 21.88
C ASP A 4 -5.25 -2.39 21.66
N ARG A 5 -4.66 -3.30 22.44
CA ARG A 5 -5.09 -4.69 22.44
C ARG A 5 -6.48 -4.82 23.04
N LEU A 6 -6.78 -4.10 24.12
CA LEU A 6 -8.11 -4.05 24.71
C LEU A 6 -9.14 -3.41 23.76
N ARG A 7 -8.77 -2.33 23.06
CA ARG A 7 -9.61 -1.67 22.04
C ARG A 7 -9.87 -2.60 20.86
N ARG A 8 -8.84 -3.25 20.31
CA ARG A 8 -9.01 -4.26 19.24
C ARG A 8 -9.82 -5.46 19.70
N TRP A 9 -9.63 -5.91 20.94
CA TRP A 9 -10.42 -6.98 21.52
C TRP A 9 -11.88 -6.56 21.71
N LEU A 10 -12.17 -5.40 22.29
CA LEU A 10 -13.53 -4.87 22.45
C LEU A 10 -14.21 -4.52 21.11
N LEU A 11 -13.45 -4.24 20.05
CA LEU A 11 -14.00 -4.03 18.70
C LEU A 11 -14.15 -5.34 17.92
N ALA A 12 -13.57 -6.44 18.39
CA ALA A 12 -13.71 -7.74 17.76
C ALA A 12 -15.11 -8.33 18.04
N PRO A 13 -15.84 -8.81 17.00
CA PRO A 13 -17.18 -9.37 17.16
C PRO A 13 -17.28 -10.51 18.18
N GLY A 14 -16.22 -11.32 18.32
CA GLY A 14 -16.17 -12.43 19.27
C GLY A 14 -16.23 -12.01 20.74
N SER A 15 -15.74 -10.81 21.07
CA SER A 15 -15.69 -10.32 22.46
C SER A 15 -17.05 -9.85 22.96
N TRP A 16 -17.86 -9.26 22.07
CA TRP A 16 -19.25 -8.92 22.36
C TRP A 16 -20.12 -10.16 22.58
N LEU A 17 -19.88 -11.22 21.81
CA LEU A 17 -20.51 -12.53 22.00
C LEU A 17 -20.16 -13.15 23.36
N ALA A 18 -18.89 -13.09 23.77
CA ALA A 18 -18.44 -13.57 25.07
C ALA A 18 -19.06 -12.77 26.24
N LEU A 19 -19.12 -11.44 26.12
CA LEU A 19 -19.75 -10.57 27.12
C LEU A 19 -21.26 -10.80 27.21
N ALA A 20 -21.96 -10.98 26.08
CA ALA A 20 -23.37 -11.33 26.05
C ALA A 20 -23.64 -12.71 26.69
N TYR A 21 -22.76 -13.69 26.44
CA TYR A 21 -22.84 -15.03 27.03
C TYR A 21 -22.64 -15.00 28.56
N CYS A 22 -21.62 -14.31 29.05
CA CYS A 22 -21.39 -14.13 30.48
C CYS A 22 -22.55 -13.38 31.15
N GLY A 23 -23.05 -12.31 30.51
CA GLY A 23 -24.20 -11.55 30.98
C GLY A 23 -25.46 -12.42 31.09
N TYR A 24 -25.71 -13.29 30.12
CA TYR A 24 -26.84 -14.23 30.12
C TYR A 24 -26.77 -15.22 31.29
N TRP A 25 -25.61 -15.84 31.55
CA TRP A 25 -25.46 -16.80 32.64
C TRP A 25 -25.52 -16.16 34.03
N CYS A 26 -24.95 -14.96 34.19
CA CYS A 26 -25.09 -14.19 35.43
C CYS A 26 -26.56 -13.80 35.70
N ALA A 27 -27.30 -13.39 34.67
CA ALA A 27 -28.74 -13.13 34.77
C ALA A 27 -29.51 -14.36 35.25
N LEU A 28 -29.21 -15.52 34.67
CA LEU A 28 -29.85 -16.79 35.00
C LEU A 28 -29.60 -17.20 36.46
N ALA A 29 -28.40 -16.94 36.98
CA ALA A 29 -28.03 -17.23 38.36
C ALA A 29 -28.69 -16.28 39.38
N LEU A 30 -28.84 -15.01 39.03
CA LEU A 30 -29.51 -13.99 39.85
C LEU A 30 -31.03 -14.16 39.86
N ASP A 31 -31.64 -14.52 38.73
CA ASP A 31 -33.08 -14.81 38.65
C ASP A 31 -33.44 -16.08 39.45
N ARG A 32 -32.53 -17.06 39.50
CA ARG A 32 -32.66 -18.23 40.40
C ARG A 32 -32.78 -17.79 41.86
N ALA A 33 -31.94 -16.86 42.30
CA ALA A 33 -31.95 -16.34 43.66
C ALA A 33 -33.19 -15.47 43.92
N ALA A 34 -33.57 -14.61 42.97
CA ALA A 34 -34.72 -13.71 43.11
C ALA A 34 -36.06 -14.46 43.18
N VAL A 35 -36.25 -15.50 42.37
CA VAL A 35 -37.48 -16.33 42.42
C VAL A 35 -37.59 -17.09 43.76
N ALA A 36 -36.48 -17.63 44.26
CA ALA A 36 -36.47 -18.36 45.53
C ALA A 36 -36.69 -17.44 46.75
N VAL A 37 -36.14 -16.22 46.73
CA VAL A 37 -36.17 -15.29 47.87
C VAL A 37 -37.45 -14.46 47.92
N PHE A 38 -37.96 -13.99 46.77
CA PHE A 38 -39.09 -13.04 46.74
C PHE A 38 -40.44 -13.67 46.40
N LEU A 39 -40.49 -14.62 45.45
CA LEU A 39 -41.77 -15.18 44.98
C LEU A 39 -42.29 -16.31 45.87
N GLY A 40 -41.39 -17.10 46.48
CA GLY A 40 -41.76 -18.19 47.40
C GLY A 40 -42.63 -17.73 48.58
N PRO A 41 -42.25 -16.65 49.30
CA PRO A 41 -43.07 -16.10 50.39
C PRO A 41 -44.34 -15.37 49.89
N TRP A 42 -44.27 -14.71 48.74
CA TRP A 42 -45.39 -13.88 48.22
C TRP A 42 -46.55 -14.72 47.64
N ALA A 43 -46.27 -15.91 47.11
CA ALA A 43 -47.29 -16.78 46.50
C ALA A 43 -48.02 -17.70 47.51
N GLY A 44 -47.69 -17.63 48.81
CA GLY A 44 -48.37 -18.39 49.88
C GLY A 44 -48.37 -19.92 49.72
N SER A 45 -47.55 -20.47 48.82
CA SER A 45 -47.52 -21.89 48.46
C SER A 45 -46.08 -22.34 48.18
N ARG A 46 -45.72 -23.58 48.56
CA ARG A 46 -44.39 -24.14 48.29
C ARG A 46 -44.21 -24.32 46.78
N VAL A 47 -43.18 -23.68 46.22
CA VAL A 47 -42.74 -23.87 44.83
C VAL A 47 -42.17 -25.30 44.70
N LEU A 48 -42.80 -26.14 43.87
CA LEU A 48 -42.40 -27.55 43.70
C LEU A 48 -41.31 -27.71 42.63
N ALA A 49 -41.42 -26.96 41.53
CA ALA A 49 -40.42 -26.92 40.46
C ALA A 49 -40.63 -25.65 39.63
N TRP A 50 -39.59 -25.19 38.95
CA TRP A 50 -39.71 -24.08 38.00
C TRP A 50 -38.69 -24.21 36.86
N ARG A 51 -38.98 -23.58 35.71
CA ARG A 51 -38.14 -23.61 34.51
C ARG A 51 -38.10 -22.23 33.85
N LEU A 52 -36.89 -21.76 33.55
CA LEU A 52 -36.67 -20.58 32.72
C LEU A 52 -36.63 -20.99 31.23
N THR A 53 -37.29 -20.24 30.37
CA THR A 53 -37.20 -20.36 28.90
C THR A 53 -36.86 -19.00 28.30
N PRO A 54 -36.38 -18.91 27.04
CA PRO A 54 -36.13 -17.63 26.38
C PRO A 54 -37.34 -16.69 26.30
N PHE A 55 -38.54 -17.21 26.57
CA PHE A 55 -39.82 -16.49 26.42
C PHE A 55 -40.57 -16.30 27.74
N GLY A 56 -40.00 -16.73 28.89
CA GLY A 56 -40.60 -16.52 30.21
C GLY A 56 -40.23 -17.58 31.25
N VAL A 57 -40.66 -17.35 32.49
CA VAL A 57 -40.50 -18.24 33.65
C VAL A 57 -41.78 -19.03 33.87
N MET A 58 -41.70 -20.36 33.94
CA MET A 58 -42.80 -21.22 34.36
C MET A 58 -42.54 -21.74 35.78
N ILE A 59 -43.48 -21.51 36.69
CA ILE A 59 -43.39 -21.93 38.10
C ILE A 59 -44.55 -22.88 38.40
N ALA A 60 -44.25 -24.08 38.91
CA ALA A 60 -45.24 -25.03 39.39
C ALA A 60 -45.41 -24.87 40.91
N THR A 61 -46.57 -24.37 41.32
CA THR A 61 -47.01 -24.32 42.73
C THR A 61 -48.20 -25.27 42.93
N THR A 62 -48.64 -25.49 44.18
CA THR A 62 -49.74 -26.41 44.52
C THR A 62 -51.14 -26.00 44.00
N GLY A 63 -51.22 -25.07 43.05
CA GLY A 63 -52.40 -24.77 42.24
C GLY A 63 -51.98 -23.98 40.99
N TYR A 64 -52.44 -24.40 39.81
CA TYR A 64 -52.02 -23.80 38.52
C TYR A 64 -52.43 -22.33 38.41
N ARG A 65 -51.50 -21.41 38.69
CA ARG A 65 -51.58 -20.00 38.27
C ARG A 65 -50.36 -19.66 37.41
N THR A 66 -50.61 -19.34 36.15
CA THR A 66 -49.64 -18.70 35.24
C THR A 66 -49.56 -17.20 35.55
N ILE A 67 -48.39 -16.69 35.90
CA ILE A 67 -48.14 -15.24 36.05
C ILE A 67 -47.67 -14.69 34.68
N PRO A 68 -48.24 -13.58 34.16
CA PRO A 68 -47.79 -13.00 32.90
C PRO A 68 -46.38 -12.41 33.01
N SER A 69 -45.58 -12.63 31.98
CA SER A 69 -44.12 -12.40 31.88
C SER A 69 -43.66 -10.94 31.80
N ALA A 70 -44.51 -9.95 32.07
CA ALA A 70 -44.15 -8.53 31.88
C ALA A 70 -43.17 -7.99 32.93
N ALA A 71 -43.10 -8.57 34.13
CA ALA A 71 -42.31 -8.02 35.23
C ALA A 71 -40.82 -8.44 35.25
N PHE A 72 -40.40 -9.41 34.42
CA PHE A 72 -39.04 -9.98 34.47
C PHE A 72 -38.10 -9.54 33.34
N PHE A 73 -38.62 -8.89 32.29
CA PHE A 73 -37.78 -8.39 31.18
C PHE A 73 -37.02 -7.09 31.51
N SER A 74 -37.27 -6.47 32.68
CA SER A 74 -36.72 -5.17 33.07
C SER A 74 -35.54 -5.21 34.04
N THR A 75 -35.21 -6.37 34.63
CA THR A 75 -34.18 -6.47 35.69
C THR A 75 -32.75 -6.61 35.14
N LEU A 76 -32.58 -7.33 34.03
CA LEU A 76 -31.27 -7.56 33.40
C LEU A 76 -30.60 -6.28 32.83
N PRO A 77 -31.32 -5.38 32.12
CA PRO A 77 -30.74 -4.14 31.63
C PRO A 77 -30.36 -3.20 32.78
N LEU A 78 -31.18 -3.16 33.83
CA LEU A 78 -30.91 -2.35 35.02
C LEU A 78 -29.63 -2.83 35.74
N PHE A 79 -29.43 -4.14 35.81
CA PHE A 79 -28.26 -4.74 36.46
C PHE A 79 -26.96 -4.53 35.67
N LEU A 80 -27.00 -4.69 34.33
CA LEU A 80 -25.85 -4.41 33.46
C LEU A 80 -25.49 -2.92 33.45
N LEU A 81 -26.50 -2.04 33.47
CA LEU A 81 -26.31 -0.60 33.61
C LEU A 81 -25.68 -0.25 34.97
N LEU A 82 -26.13 -0.89 36.06
CA LEU A 82 -25.55 -0.72 37.40
C LEU A 82 -24.11 -1.21 37.49
N LEU A 83 -23.75 -2.32 36.82
CA LEU A 83 -22.37 -2.82 36.74
C LEU A 83 -21.46 -1.90 35.90
N LEU A 84 -21.98 -1.34 34.80
CA LEU A 84 -21.27 -0.34 34.00
C LEU A 84 -21.06 0.96 34.77
N ILE A 85 -22.05 1.40 35.55
CA ILE A 85 -21.96 2.58 36.43
C ILE A 85 -20.97 2.33 37.58
N ALA A 86 -20.97 1.14 38.19
CA ALA A 86 -19.98 0.76 39.19
C ALA A 86 -18.56 0.71 38.59
N GLY A 87 -18.41 0.23 37.35
CA GLY A 87 -17.16 0.28 36.59
C GLY A 87 -16.69 1.72 36.30
N MET A 88 -17.60 2.65 36.00
CA MET A 88 -17.28 4.07 35.83
C MET A 88 -16.80 4.73 37.14
N ALA A 89 -17.30 4.30 38.30
CA ALA A 89 -16.89 4.81 39.60
C ALA A 89 -15.44 4.44 39.96
N VAL A 90 -14.98 3.27 39.50
CA VAL A 90 -13.63 2.72 39.78
C VAL A 90 -12.62 3.06 38.68
N ALA A 91 -13.06 3.30 37.44
CA ALA A 91 -12.18 3.60 36.31
C ALA A 91 -11.57 5.02 36.37
N GLY A 92 -10.32 5.16 35.94
CA GLY A 92 -9.61 6.45 35.85
C GLY A 92 -10.18 7.40 34.78
N HIS A 93 -9.91 8.70 34.92
CA HIS A 93 -10.55 9.77 34.13
C HIS A 93 -10.44 9.61 32.60
N ARG A 94 -9.39 8.96 32.09
CA ARG A 94 -9.19 8.72 30.65
C ARG A 94 -10.09 7.63 30.04
N ILE A 95 -10.61 6.69 30.84
CA ILE A 95 -11.37 5.52 30.36
C ILE A 95 -12.89 5.71 30.55
N ARG A 96 -13.30 6.58 31.48
CA ARG A 96 -14.70 6.94 31.72
C ARG A 96 -15.49 7.37 30.48
N PRO A 97 -14.94 8.14 29.52
CA PRO A 97 -15.69 8.55 28.32
C PRO A 97 -16.04 7.35 27.41
N LEU A 98 -15.13 6.39 27.30
CA LEU A 98 -15.32 5.19 26.49
C LEU A 98 -16.38 4.27 27.12
N ILE A 99 -16.32 4.06 28.44
CA ILE A 99 -17.30 3.24 29.18
C ILE A 99 -18.69 3.89 29.12
N ALA A 100 -18.78 5.22 29.27
CA ALA A 100 -20.05 5.94 29.14
C ALA A 100 -20.65 5.81 27.74
N ARG A 101 -19.82 5.90 26.69
CA ARG A 101 -20.24 5.73 25.29
C ARG A 101 -20.77 4.32 25.02
N VAL A 102 -20.06 3.31 25.49
CA VAL A 102 -20.48 1.89 25.39
C VAL A 102 -21.80 1.65 26.13
N ALA A 103 -21.97 2.21 27.33
CA ALA A 103 -23.20 2.07 28.10
C ALA A 103 -24.40 2.72 27.39
N LEU A 104 -24.20 3.88 26.75
CA LEU A 104 -25.22 4.57 25.95
C LEU A 104 -25.68 3.73 24.76
N GLU A 105 -24.73 3.27 23.95
CA GLU A 105 -25.00 2.56 22.70
C GLU A 105 -25.70 1.22 22.98
N PHE A 106 -25.26 0.51 24.03
CA PHE A 106 -25.92 -0.70 24.50
C PHE A 106 -27.36 -0.44 24.97
N SER A 107 -27.60 0.62 25.74
CA SER A 107 -28.94 0.96 26.25
C SER A 107 -29.92 1.32 25.13
N ALA A 108 -29.45 2.04 24.09
CA ALA A 108 -30.26 2.45 22.96
C ALA A 108 -30.68 1.25 22.08
N LEU A 109 -29.74 0.34 21.78
CA LEU A 109 -30.02 -0.88 21.02
C LEU A 109 -31.03 -1.79 21.74
N TRP A 110 -30.91 -1.90 23.06
CA TRP A 110 -31.84 -2.70 23.86
C TRP A 110 -33.24 -2.09 23.95
N ALA A 111 -33.36 -0.76 24.03
CA ALA A 111 -34.66 -0.08 23.99
C ALA A 111 -35.39 -0.35 22.66
N MET A 112 -34.66 -0.29 21.53
CA MET A 112 -35.20 -0.64 20.22
C MET A 112 -35.68 -2.09 20.17
N LEU A 113 -34.90 -3.03 20.71
CA LEU A 113 -35.25 -4.45 20.73
C LEU A 113 -36.51 -4.72 21.56
N LEU A 114 -36.66 -4.07 22.72
CA LEU A 114 -37.83 -4.21 23.59
C LEU A 114 -39.11 -3.69 22.93
N ILE A 115 -39.04 -2.53 22.25
CA ILE A 115 -40.18 -1.97 21.51
C ILE A 115 -40.61 -2.90 20.36
N LEU A 116 -39.66 -3.46 19.62
CA LEU A 116 -39.92 -4.44 18.57
C LEU A 116 -40.53 -5.73 19.12
N LEU A 117 -40.05 -6.21 20.28
CA LEU A 117 -40.55 -7.42 20.93
C LEU A 117 -41.97 -7.22 21.46
N GLU A 118 -42.26 -6.09 22.10
CA GLU A 118 -43.58 -5.72 22.61
C GLU A 118 -44.61 -5.66 21.47
N TRP A 119 -44.21 -5.12 20.32
CA TRP A 119 -45.02 -5.07 19.11
C TRP A 119 -45.38 -6.48 18.57
N THR A 120 -44.42 -7.41 18.58
CA THR A 120 -44.66 -8.80 18.15
C THR A 120 -45.54 -9.61 19.10
N LEU A 121 -45.52 -9.28 20.40
CA LEU A 121 -46.32 -9.96 21.43
C LEU A 121 -47.74 -9.40 21.51
N VAL A 122 -47.91 -8.08 21.43
CA VAL A 122 -49.24 -7.42 21.45
C VAL A 122 -50.02 -7.71 20.16
N GLY A 123 -49.35 -7.90 19.03
CA GLY A 123 -49.99 -8.27 17.75
C GLY A 123 -50.64 -9.67 17.72
N ARG A 124 -50.47 -10.52 18.75
CA ARG A 124 -50.93 -11.92 18.72
C ARG A 124 -51.85 -12.38 19.86
N THR A 125 -52.24 -11.51 20.80
CA THR A 125 -53.21 -11.89 21.85
C THR A 125 -54.28 -10.83 22.09
N PRO A 126 -55.54 -11.05 21.70
CA PRO A 126 -56.64 -10.18 22.10
C PRO A 126 -57.05 -10.53 23.53
N ALA A 127 -56.69 -9.69 24.50
CA ALA A 127 -57.24 -9.80 25.85
C ALA A 127 -58.75 -9.45 25.83
N PRO A 128 -59.66 -10.25 26.42
CA PRO A 128 -61.10 -10.02 26.38
C PRO A 128 -61.56 -8.68 26.99
N LEU A 129 -60.74 -8.07 27.86
CA LEU A 129 -61.07 -6.81 28.53
C LEU A 129 -61.11 -5.60 27.59
N ILE A 130 -60.34 -5.62 26.48
CA ILE A 130 -60.22 -4.45 25.58
C ILE A 130 -61.42 -4.34 24.62
N ARG A 131 -62.12 -5.44 24.35
CA ARG A 131 -63.29 -5.47 23.46
C ARG A 131 -64.51 -4.67 23.98
N ARG A 132 -64.51 -4.27 25.26
CA ARG A 132 -65.63 -3.57 25.88
C ARG A 132 -65.57 -2.04 25.74
N PHE A 133 -64.43 -1.48 25.34
CA PHE A 133 -64.19 -0.03 25.29
C PHE A 133 -63.96 0.53 23.88
N ILE A 134 -63.99 -0.30 22.83
CA ILE A 134 -63.78 0.14 21.45
C ILE A 134 -65.07 -0.04 20.65
N PRO A 135 -65.74 1.03 20.18
CA PRO A 135 -66.94 0.91 19.36
C PRO A 135 -66.60 0.23 18.01
N PRO A 136 -67.51 -0.55 17.40
CA PRO A 136 -67.18 -1.45 16.29
C PRO A 136 -66.89 -0.76 14.94
N ARG A 137 -66.72 0.57 14.91
CA ARG A 137 -66.56 1.35 13.67
C ARG A 137 -65.22 2.05 13.53
N PHE A 138 -64.29 1.84 14.46
CA PHE A 138 -62.99 2.52 14.44
C PHE A 138 -61.80 1.55 14.33
N VAL A 139 -61.85 0.64 13.36
CA VAL A 139 -60.63 -0.07 12.92
C VAL A 139 -60.74 -0.27 11.42
N TRP A 140 -59.60 -0.21 10.74
CA TRP A 140 -59.34 -0.45 9.31
C TRP A 140 -59.47 0.78 8.40
N GLY A 141 -58.42 1.60 8.39
CA GLY A 141 -58.26 2.62 7.35
C GLY A 141 -56.99 3.47 7.41
N VAL A 142 -56.17 3.37 8.45
CA VAL A 142 -54.92 4.15 8.53
C VAL A 142 -53.75 3.25 8.18
N SER A 143 -52.98 3.62 7.15
CA SER A 143 -51.85 2.80 6.70
C SER A 143 -50.78 2.71 7.80
N PRO A 144 -50.07 1.57 7.93
CA PRO A 144 -48.95 1.43 8.87
C PRO A 144 -47.89 2.52 8.68
N LEU A 145 -47.73 3.02 7.45
CA LEU A 145 -46.82 4.10 7.11
C LEU A 145 -47.21 5.42 7.78
N LEU A 146 -48.50 5.77 7.84
CA LEU A 146 -48.92 7.02 8.49
C LEU A 146 -48.66 7.00 10.00
N TRP A 147 -48.82 5.84 10.65
CA TRP A 147 -48.47 5.67 12.06
C TRP A 147 -46.95 5.76 12.29
N ILE A 148 -46.15 5.21 11.37
CA ILE A 148 -44.69 5.38 11.38
C ILE A 148 -44.33 6.87 11.25
N PHE A 149 -44.93 7.60 10.31
CA PHE A 149 -44.68 9.03 10.12
C PHE A 149 -45.15 9.89 11.30
N LEU A 150 -46.29 9.56 11.92
CA LEU A 150 -46.77 10.24 13.13
C LEU A 150 -45.86 10.00 14.33
N THR A 151 -45.33 8.78 14.48
CA THR A 151 -44.45 8.43 15.60
C THR A 151 -43.08 9.10 15.42
N ILE A 152 -42.52 9.05 14.21
CA ILE A 152 -41.28 9.75 13.85
C ILE A 152 -41.46 11.28 14.00
N GLY A 153 -42.59 11.83 13.55
CA GLY A 153 -42.91 13.24 13.67
C GLY A 153 -43.06 13.71 15.11
N LEU A 154 -43.71 12.92 15.97
CA LEU A 154 -43.86 13.21 17.40
C LEU A 154 -42.52 13.13 18.14
N SER A 155 -41.67 12.15 17.81
CA SER A 155 -40.31 12.04 18.34
C SER A 155 -39.41 13.20 17.92
N LEU A 156 -39.53 13.69 16.69
CA LEU A 156 -38.81 14.87 16.19
C LEU A 156 -39.31 16.17 16.84
N ALA A 157 -40.63 16.34 17.00
CA ALA A 157 -41.23 17.51 17.62
C ALA A 157 -40.86 17.63 19.12
N LEU A 158 -40.88 16.51 19.85
CA LEU A 158 -40.39 16.44 21.24
C LEU A 158 -38.88 16.73 21.34
N GLY A 159 -38.10 16.35 20.33
CA GLY A 159 -36.67 16.64 20.24
C GLY A 159 -36.36 18.13 20.05
N VAL A 160 -37.17 18.85 19.25
CA VAL A 160 -37.03 20.31 19.07
C VAL A 160 -37.44 21.07 20.34
N ALA A 161 -38.46 20.59 21.06
CA ALA A 161 -38.91 21.18 22.33
C ALA A 161 -37.95 20.95 23.51
N ALA A 162 -37.15 19.88 23.50
CA ALA A 162 -36.21 19.54 24.57
C ALA A 162 -34.86 20.31 24.50
N ARG A 163 -34.57 20.95 23.36
CA ARG A 163 -33.31 21.67 23.06
C ARG A 163 -32.91 22.76 24.08
N PRO A 164 -33.83 23.61 24.60
CA PRO A 164 -33.49 24.64 25.58
C PRO A 164 -33.38 24.12 27.03
N ILE A 165 -33.77 22.86 27.30
CA ILE A 165 -33.92 22.33 28.66
C ILE A 165 -32.73 21.43 29.06
N ALA A 166 -31.99 20.87 28.09
CA ALA A 166 -30.91 19.92 28.33
C ALA A 166 -29.66 20.52 29.00
N GLY A 167 -29.29 21.77 28.66
CA GLY A 167 -28.14 22.47 29.27
C GLY A 167 -28.29 22.70 30.78
N PRO A 168 -29.40 23.31 31.24
CA PRO A 168 -29.67 23.53 32.67
C PRO A 168 -29.75 22.24 33.51
N LEU A 169 -30.25 21.14 32.93
CA LEU A 169 -30.35 19.84 33.59
C LEU A 169 -28.99 19.19 33.88
N ILE A 170 -28.03 19.34 32.95
CA ILE A 170 -26.67 18.82 33.11
C ILE A 170 -25.89 19.61 34.16
N GLU A 171 -26.11 20.93 34.24
CA GLU A 171 -25.53 21.76 35.30
C GLU A 171 -26.17 21.48 36.68
N ALA A 172 -27.49 21.31 36.74
CA ALA A 172 -28.19 20.92 37.96
C ALA A 172 -27.72 19.55 38.49
N ALA A 173 -27.45 18.59 37.60
CA ALA A 173 -26.91 17.27 37.95
C ALA A 173 -25.47 17.33 38.48
N ARG A 174 -24.63 18.27 38.00
CA ARG A 174 -23.30 18.53 38.59
C ARG A 174 -23.39 19.13 39.99
N ALA A 175 -24.37 19.99 40.26
CA ALA A 175 -24.50 20.71 41.53
C ALA A 175 -25.14 19.88 42.67
N THR A 176 -25.97 18.87 42.36
CA THR A 176 -26.80 18.15 43.35
C THR A 176 -26.25 16.80 43.83
N TRP A 177 -25.04 16.40 43.43
CA TRP A 177 -24.45 15.09 43.78
C TRP A 177 -24.35 14.82 45.31
N LYS A 178 -24.54 15.83 46.17
CA LYS A 178 -24.46 15.65 47.63
C LYS A 178 -25.78 15.41 48.38
N ARG A 179 -26.97 15.35 47.76
CA ARG A 179 -28.21 15.14 48.53
C ARG A 179 -29.22 14.15 47.91
N THR A 180 -29.40 13.07 48.68
CA THR A 180 -30.55 12.13 48.74
C THR A 180 -30.69 11.09 47.61
N PRO A 181 -30.74 9.77 47.93
CA PRO A 181 -30.78 8.69 46.94
C PRO A 181 -32.04 8.65 46.05
N LEU A 182 -33.14 9.28 46.46
CA LEU A 182 -34.36 9.38 45.64
C LEU A 182 -34.20 10.36 44.47
N VAL A 183 -33.43 11.44 44.67
CA VAL A 183 -33.11 12.42 43.62
C VAL A 183 -32.11 11.83 42.64
N ILE A 184 -31.16 11.00 43.13
CA ILE A 184 -30.24 10.23 42.29
C ILE A 184 -31.01 9.19 41.46
N ALA A 185 -32.00 8.49 42.02
CA ALA A 185 -32.82 7.53 41.27
C ALA A 185 -33.69 8.21 40.19
N LEU A 186 -34.30 9.36 40.50
CA LEU A 186 -35.06 10.15 39.53
C LEU A 186 -34.17 10.81 38.48
N LEU A 187 -32.99 11.32 38.85
CA LEU A 187 -31.97 11.82 37.92
C LEU A 187 -31.41 10.69 37.06
N LEU A 188 -31.25 9.47 37.57
CA LEU A 188 -30.76 8.32 36.80
C LEU A 188 -31.81 7.83 35.79
N VAL A 189 -33.11 7.87 36.12
CA VAL A 189 -34.20 7.58 35.19
C VAL A 189 -34.32 8.67 34.11
N TRP A 190 -34.20 9.93 34.51
CA TRP A 190 -34.19 11.05 33.55
C TRP A 190 -32.93 11.09 32.69
N LEU A 191 -31.77 10.77 33.25
CA LEU A 191 -30.50 10.68 32.54
C LEU A 191 -30.54 9.49 31.56
N SER A 192 -31.09 8.33 31.94
CA SER A 192 -31.24 7.20 31.01
C SER A 192 -32.22 7.50 29.87
N MET A 193 -33.31 8.24 30.12
CA MET A 193 -34.22 8.69 29.07
C MET A 193 -33.58 9.77 28.16
N ALA A 194 -32.78 10.69 28.72
CA ALA A 194 -32.01 11.68 27.98
C ALA A 194 -30.84 11.05 27.18
N LEU A 195 -30.24 9.98 27.68
CA LEU A 195 -29.19 9.20 27.02
C LEU A 195 -29.72 8.36 25.85
N VAL A 196 -30.95 7.83 25.96
CA VAL A 196 -31.65 7.19 24.84
C VAL A 196 -31.97 8.19 23.73
N LEU A 197 -32.41 9.41 24.10
CA LEU A 197 -32.65 10.50 23.15
C LEU A 197 -31.35 11.06 22.54
N ALA A 198 -30.27 11.14 23.32
CA ALA A 198 -28.94 11.56 22.84
C ALA A 198 -28.26 10.49 21.96
N GLY A 199 -28.46 9.20 22.24
CA GLY A 199 -28.00 8.09 21.41
C GLY A 199 -28.71 8.07 20.05
N ALA A 200 -30.03 8.28 20.03
CA ALA A 200 -30.79 8.45 18.79
C ALA A 200 -30.33 9.68 17.98
N PHE A 201 -29.98 10.77 18.65
CA PHE A 201 -29.40 11.97 18.02
C PHE A 201 -28.00 11.72 17.43
N HIS A 202 -27.14 10.97 18.14
CA HIS A 202 -25.77 10.72 17.71
C HIS A 202 -25.71 9.80 16.48
N VAL A 203 -26.58 8.81 16.37
CA VAL A 203 -26.73 7.95 15.17
C VAL A 203 -27.16 8.78 13.95
N SER A 204 -28.03 9.79 14.11
CA SER A 204 -28.42 10.68 12.99
C SER A 204 -27.33 11.68 12.60
N SER A 205 -26.49 12.10 13.54
CA SER A 205 -25.32 12.96 13.28
C SER A 205 -24.16 12.19 12.66
N ALA A 206 -23.94 10.94 13.09
CA ALA A 206 -22.90 10.05 12.59
C ALA A 206 -23.22 9.55 11.17
N ALA A 207 -24.50 9.39 10.83
CA ALA A 207 -24.95 9.09 9.47
C ALA A 207 -24.63 10.19 8.44
N ARG A 208 -24.25 11.40 8.88
CA ARG A 208 -23.77 12.48 7.99
C ARG A 208 -22.24 12.58 7.89
N PHE A 209 -21.50 11.84 8.71
CA PHE A 209 -20.04 11.98 8.82
C PHE A 209 -19.25 10.68 8.61
N LEU A 210 -19.90 9.52 8.73
CA LEU A 210 -19.35 8.22 8.38
C LEU A 210 -20.10 7.73 7.14
N GLY A 211 -19.40 7.61 6.01
CA GLY A 211 -19.95 7.13 4.75
C GLY A 211 -20.69 5.80 4.87
N PHE A 212 -21.49 5.48 3.85
CA PHE A 212 -22.42 4.34 3.77
C PHE A 212 -21.84 3.00 4.28
N HIS A 213 -20.52 2.80 4.21
CA HIS A 213 -19.81 1.65 4.74
C HIS A 213 -20.07 1.34 6.23
N ALA A 214 -20.17 2.33 7.12
CA ALA A 214 -20.37 2.05 8.55
C ALA A 214 -21.78 1.47 8.87
N LEU A 215 -22.78 1.80 8.03
CA LEU A 215 -24.13 1.28 8.13
C LEU A 215 -24.24 -0.17 7.65
N GLU A 216 -23.43 -0.57 6.67
CA GLU A 216 -23.36 -1.94 6.17
C GLU A 216 -22.81 -2.92 7.23
N TRP A 217 -21.79 -2.50 8.00
CA TRP A 217 -21.21 -3.29 9.09
C TRP A 217 -22.18 -3.53 10.26
N LEU A 218 -23.18 -2.67 10.45
CA LEU A 218 -24.21 -2.78 11.50
C LEU A 218 -25.48 -3.48 11.00
N ALA A 219 -25.85 -3.29 9.73
CA ALA A 219 -27.06 -3.86 9.14
C ALA A 219 -26.93 -5.36 8.83
N LEU A 220 -25.74 -5.84 8.47
CA LEU A 220 -25.51 -7.25 8.11
C LEU A 220 -25.69 -8.20 9.31
N PRO A 221 -25.11 -7.95 10.51
CA PRO A 221 -25.33 -8.79 11.68
C PRO A 221 -26.80 -8.78 12.12
N ALA A 222 -27.46 -7.61 12.07
CA ALA A 222 -28.87 -7.47 12.43
C ALA A 222 -29.78 -8.23 11.44
N GLY A 223 -29.50 -8.17 10.14
CA GLY A 223 -30.22 -8.90 9.10
C GLY A 223 -30.06 -10.42 9.23
N VAL A 224 -28.85 -10.90 9.56
CA VAL A 224 -28.58 -12.33 9.81
C VAL A 224 -29.25 -12.82 11.09
N CYS A 225 -29.23 -12.04 12.17
CA CYS A 225 -29.99 -12.37 13.38
C CYS A 225 -31.50 -12.46 13.09
N LEU A 226 -32.04 -11.53 12.29
CA LEU A 226 -33.43 -11.56 11.86
C LEU A 226 -33.74 -12.79 11.00
N LEU A 227 -32.86 -13.16 10.07
CA LEU A 227 -33.02 -14.33 9.21
C LEU A 227 -32.99 -15.64 10.02
N LEU A 228 -32.10 -15.76 11.01
CA LEU A 228 -32.04 -16.91 11.92
C LEU A 228 -33.29 -17.02 12.80
N ILE A 229 -33.82 -15.89 13.26
CA ILE A 229 -35.11 -15.84 13.98
C ILE A 229 -36.26 -16.28 13.05
N LEU A 230 -36.28 -15.81 11.80
CA LEU A 230 -37.31 -16.17 10.82
C LEU A 230 -37.23 -17.63 10.38
N ILE A 231 -36.05 -18.22 10.22
CA ILE A 231 -35.85 -19.65 9.95
C ILE A 231 -36.33 -20.48 11.15
N GLY A 232 -36.01 -20.06 12.37
CA GLY A 232 -36.52 -20.68 13.59
C GLY A 232 -38.05 -20.60 13.74
N LEU A 233 -38.67 -19.53 13.22
CA LEU A 233 -40.12 -19.35 13.19
C LEU A 233 -40.80 -20.14 12.05
N ALA A 234 -40.17 -20.24 10.88
CA ALA A 234 -40.69 -20.94 9.71
C ALA A 234 -40.66 -22.47 9.85
N TRP A 235 -39.78 -23.00 10.71
CA TRP A 235 -39.67 -24.45 10.95
C TRP A 235 -40.65 -24.99 11.99
N LYS A 236 -41.79 -24.31 12.17
CA LYS A 236 -42.88 -24.78 13.03
C LYS A 236 -43.89 -25.56 12.18
N ARG A 237 -43.83 -26.90 12.20
CA ARG A 237 -44.94 -27.72 11.69
C ARG A 237 -46.16 -27.50 12.59
N PRO A 238 -47.35 -27.16 12.05
CA PRO A 238 -48.55 -26.99 12.85
C PRO A 238 -49.16 -28.37 13.09
N GLY A 239 -49.03 -28.89 14.31
CA GLY A 239 -49.75 -30.10 14.71
C GLY A 239 -49.15 -30.77 15.93
N GLU A 240 -50.02 -30.95 16.93
CA GLU A 240 -49.94 -31.92 18.03
C GLU A 240 -49.05 -31.59 19.23
N ALA A 241 -49.74 -31.14 20.27
CA ALA A 241 -49.26 -31.04 21.63
C ALA A 241 -49.25 -32.44 22.28
N THR A 242 -48.06 -33.01 22.47
CA THR A 242 -47.78 -33.98 23.54
C THR A 242 -46.37 -33.75 24.07
N ILE A 243 -46.30 -33.41 25.35
CA ILE A 243 -45.06 -33.14 26.09
C ILE A 243 -44.44 -34.48 26.48
N SER A 244 -43.44 -34.94 25.74
CA SER A 244 -42.44 -35.91 26.23
C SER A 244 -41.30 -36.17 25.23
N ALA A 245 -40.48 -35.16 24.93
CA ALA A 245 -39.09 -35.39 24.52
C ALA A 245 -38.22 -34.15 24.77
N PRO A 246 -37.00 -34.30 25.32
CA PRO A 246 -36.07 -33.20 25.47
C PRO A 246 -35.54 -32.78 24.09
N TRP A 247 -35.76 -31.53 23.72
CA TRP A 247 -35.00 -30.90 22.63
C TRP A 247 -33.51 -30.88 23.02
N PRO A 248 -32.58 -31.35 22.16
CA PRO A 248 -31.16 -31.25 22.45
C PRO A 248 -30.71 -29.80 22.22
N ALA A 249 -30.42 -29.08 23.30
CA ALA A 249 -29.87 -27.73 23.28
C ALA A 249 -28.57 -27.59 22.44
N GLY A 250 -27.94 -28.71 22.08
CA GLY A 250 -26.82 -28.76 21.15
C GLY A 250 -27.13 -28.17 19.77
N GLN A 251 -28.29 -28.47 19.16
CA GLN A 251 -28.55 -28.10 17.76
C GLN A 251 -28.72 -26.58 17.54
N SER A 252 -29.23 -25.86 18.55
CA SER A 252 -29.36 -24.39 18.53
C SER A 252 -28.00 -23.70 18.66
N VAL A 253 -27.11 -24.25 19.48
CA VAL A 253 -25.74 -23.75 19.65
C VAL A 253 -24.92 -24.01 18.39
N THR A 254 -25.05 -25.18 17.77
CA THR A 254 -24.40 -25.49 16.48
C THR A 254 -24.84 -24.55 15.37
N SER A 255 -26.13 -24.17 15.35
CA SER A 255 -26.67 -23.25 14.33
C SER A 255 -26.16 -21.81 14.49
N VAL A 256 -26.01 -21.33 15.73
CA VAL A 256 -25.41 -20.01 16.02
C VAL A 256 -23.92 -20.02 15.71
N PHE A 257 -23.19 -21.07 16.10
CA PHE A 257 -21.77 -21.23 15.75
C PHE A 257 -21.56 -21.31 14.23
N ALA A 258 -22.39 -22.07 13.53
CA ALA A 258 -22.35 -22.15 12.07
C ALA A 258 -22.65 -20.78 11.42
N GLY A 259 -23.62 -20.02 11.94
CA GLY A 259 -23.93 -18.67 11.47
C GLY A 259 -22.79 -17.66 11.70
N VAL A 260 -22.13 -17.73 12.86
CA VAL A 260 -20.97 -16.88 13.19
C VAL A 260 -19.75 -17.25 12.34
N LEU A 261 -19.47 -18.55 12.16
CA LEU A 261 -18.40 -19.02 11.28
C LEU A 261 -18.67 -18.64 9.82
N LEU A 262 -19.92 -18.73 9.37
CA LEU A 262 -20.32 -18.30 8.03
C LEU A 262 -20.16 -16.78 7.87
N LEU A 263 -20.52 -15.99 8.88
CA LEU A 263 -20.33 -14.52 8.87
C LEU A 263 -18.84 -14.15 8.85
N ILE A 264 -18.02 -14.78 9.68
CA ILE A 264 -16.56 -14.58 9.67
C ILE A 264 -15.99 -15.00 8.32
N ALA A 265 -16.44 -16.11 7.75
CA ALA A 265 -16.02 -16.57 6.42
C ALA A 265 -16.45 -15.59 5.31
N LEU A 266 -17.66 -15.02 5.39
CA LEU A 266 -18.16 -14.02 4.43
C LEU A 266 -17.39 -12.69 4.56
N LEU A 267 -17.16 -12.20 5.78
CA LEU A 267 -16.43 -10.96 6.04
C LEU A 267 -14.95 -11.05 5.64
N ASN A 268 -14.36 -12.25 5.75
CA ASN A 268 -12.97 -12.48 5.32
C ASN A 268 -12.86 -12.97 3.88
N SER A 269 -13.97 -13.28 3.21
CA SER A 269 -13.94 -13.77 1.82
C SER A 269 -13.38 -12.71 0.88
N GLN A 270 -12.19 -12.98 0.33
CA GLN A 270 -11.61 -12.17 -0.75
C GLN A 270 -12.50 -12.17 -1.98
N ALA A 271 -13.21 -13.27 -2.27
CA ALA A 271 -14.14 -13.33 -3.39
C ALA A 271 -15.33 -12.37 -3.20
N LEU A 272 -15.86 -12.26 -1.98
CA LEU A 272 -16.97 -11.35 -1.69
C LEU A 272 -16.52 -9.87 -1.71
N ARG A 273 -15.36 -9.56 -1.12
CA ARG A 273 -14.78 -8.21 -1.16
C ARG A 273 -14.48 -7.77 -2.59
N ARG A 274 -13.90 -8.65 -3.41
CA ARG A 274 -13.70 -8.43 -4.85
C ARG A 274 -15.03 -8.16 -5.56
N TRP A 275 -16.00 -9.06 -5.40
CA TRP A 275 -17.31 -8.93 -6.05
C TRP A 275 -18.01 -7.62 -5.70
N TYR A 276 -17.95 -7.21 -4.43
CA TYR A 276 -18.54 -5.94 -3.99
C TYR A 276 -17.78 -4.73 -4.55
N GLY A 277 -16.44 -4.73 -4.48
CA GLY A 277 -15.61 -3.65 -5.01
C GLY A 277 -15.77 -3.47 -6.52
N GLU A 278 -15.81 -4.55 -7.29
CA GLU A 278 -16.07 -4.49 -8.74
C GLU A 278 -17.48 -3.95 -9.05
N ARG A 279 -18.46 -4.16 -8.16
CA ARG A 279 -19.83 -3.68 -8.36
C ARG A 279 -19.99 -2.18 -8.10
N THR A 280 -19.10 -1.58 -7.32
CA THR A 280 -19.10 -0.14 -7.05
C THR A 280 -18.23 0.65 -8.02
N MET A 281 -17.48 -0.02 -8.89
CA MET A 281 -16.65 0.62 -9.91
C MET A 281 -17.46 1.25 -11.04
N SER A 282 -16.93 2.34 -11.59
CA SER A 282 -17.35 2.88 -12.88
C SER A 282 -16.98 1.90 -13.98
N ARG A 283 -17.86 1.78 -14.97
CA ARG A 283 -17.75 0.79 -16.04
C ARG A 283 -17.84 1.49 -17.39
N VAL A 284 -16.88 1.21 -18.26
CA VAL A 284 -16.87 1.63 -19.66
C VAL A 284 -16.73 0.38 -20.51
N ASP A 285 -17.63 0.23 -21.49
CA ASP A 285 -17.65 -0.91 -22.39
C ASP A 285 -17.36 -0.44 -23.83
N SER A 286 -16.61 -1.24 -24.57
CA SER A 286 -16.41 -1.10 -26.02
C SER A 286 -16.72 -2.42 -26.73
N ALA A 287 -16.32 -2.56 -28.00
CA ALA A 287 -16.60 -3.76 -28.78
C ALA A 287 -15.87 -4.97 -28.19
N HIS A 288 -14.62 -4.77 -27.76
CA HIS A 288 -13.75 -5.83 -27.29
C HIS A 288 -13.25 -5.65 -25.85
N TYR A 289 -13.52 -4.52 -25.19
CA TYR A 289 -13.11 -4.29 -23.81
C TYR A 289 -14.27 -4.02 -22.86
N GLU A 290 -14.11 -4.48 -21.63
CA GLU A 290 -14.87 -4.06 -20.45
C GLU A 290 -13.87 -3.48 -19.45
N VAL A 291 -13.87 -2.17 -19.26
CA VAL A 291 -12.95 -1.47 -18.34
C VAL A 291 -13.71 -1.07 -17.09
N LEU A 292 -13.20 -1.50 -15.93
CA LEU A 292 -13.70 -1.12 -14.61
C LEU A 292 -12.67 -0.24 -13.92
N SER A 293 -13.11 0.88 -13.33
CA SER A 293 -12.25 1.79 -12.58
C SER A 293 -12.96 2.38 -11.36
N PRO A 294 -12.25 2.88 -10.34
CA PRO A 294 -12.90 3.51 -9.19
C PRO A 294 -13.66 4.78 -9.61
N PRO A 295 -14.86 5.05 -9.05
CA PRO A 295 -15.62 6.25 -9.39
C PRO A 295 -14.84 7.53 -9.05
N GLY A 296 -14.76 8.43 -10.02
CA GLY A 296 -14.07 9.72 -9.87
C GLY A 296 -12.54 9.66 -9.89
N ALA A 297 -11.93 8.47 -10.03
CA ALA A 297 -10.48 8.34 -10.16
C ALA A 297 -9.95 8.87 -11.50
N PHE A 298 -10.76 8.79 -12.57
CA PHE A 298 -10.39 9.25 -13.91
C PHE A 298 -11.53 10.05 -14.54
N THR A 299 -11.15 11.01 -15.38
CA THR A 299 -12.10 11.70 -16.25
C THR A 299 -12.66 10.74 -17.30
N THR A 300 -13.85 11.02 -17.80
CA THR A 300 -14.46 10.22 -18.88
C THR A 300 -13.60 10.21 -20.15
N GLU A 301 -12.91 11.31 -20.43
CA GLU A 301 -12.00 11.46 -21.56
C GLU A 301 -10.79 10.51 -21.43
N GLN A 302 -10.10 10.52 -20.27
CA GLN A 302 -8.97 9.62 -20.02
C GLN A 302 -9.32 8.13 -20.18
N ILE A 303 -10.49 7.70 -19.66
CA ILE A 303 -10.92 6.30 -19.82
C ILE A 303 -11.27 6.01 -21.29
N SER A 304 -11.90 6.95 -21.99
CA SER A 304 -12.25 6.81 -23.41
C SER A 304 -10.99 6.66 -24.28
N ASP A 305 -9.99 7.51 -24.08
CA ASP A 305 -8.72 7.48 -24.81
C ASP A 305 -7.96 6.18 -24.54
N PHE A 306 -7.93 5.74 -23.27
CA PHE A 306 -7.36 4.46 -22.92
C PHE A 306 -8.06 3.30 -23.64
N VAL A 307 -9.39 3.26 -23.63
CA VAL A 307 -10.16 2.22 -24.32
C VAL A 307 -9.89 2.25 -25.83
N ALA A 308 -9.82 3.43 -26.45
CA ALA A 308 -9.52 3.56 -27.88
C ALA A 308 -8.10 3.06 -28.23
N ALA A 309 -7.10 3.38 -27.40
CA ALA A 309 -5.75 2.87 -27.57
C ALA A 309 -5.71 1.34 -27.45
N ARG A 310 -6.43 0.76 -26.48
CA ARG A 310 -6.55 -0.69 -26.28
C ARG A 310 -7.22 -1.40 -27.44
N GLU A 311 -8.27 -0.82 -28.02
CA GLU A 311 -8.92 -1.35 -29.22
C GLU A 311 -7.97 -1.36 -30.42
N THR A 312 -7.15 -0.33 -30.58
CA THR A 312 -6.12 -0.27 -31.63
C THR A 312 -5.08 -1.37 -31.43
N LEU A 313 -4.53 -1.46 -30.22
CA LEU A 313 -3.58 -2.50 -29.83
C LEU A 313 -4.12 -3.91 -30.08
N LEU A 314 -5.38 -4.18 -29.71
CA LEU A 314 -6.01 -5.48 -29.94
C LEU A 314 -6.10 -5.84 -31.43
N ASN A 315 -6.44 -4.87 -32.27
CA ASN A 315 -6.51 -5.07 -33.71
C ASN A 315 -5.14 -5.39 -34.30
N ASP A 316 -4.09 -4.71 -33.84
CA ASP A 316 -2.72 -4.96 -34.27
C ASP A 316 -2.26 -6.36 -33.85
N MET A 317 -2.52 -6.75 -32.60
CA MET A 317 -2.25 -8.11 -32.11
C MET A 317 -3.01 -9.17 -32.91
N ALA A 318 -4.30 -8.96 -33.18
CA ALA A 318 -5.10 -9.87 -33.98
C ALA A 318 -4.54 -10.01 -35.42
N GLY A 319 -4.08 -8.89 -36.00
CA GLY A 319 -3.39 -8.85 -37.28
C GLY A 319 -2.12 -9.68 -37.31
N ARG A 320 -1.26 -9.54 -36.28
CA ARG A 320 -0.04 -10.36 -36.11
C ARG A 320 -0.34 -11.85 -35.98
N LEU A 321 -1.47 -12.21 -35.38
CA LEU A 321 -1.93 -13.60 -35.28
C LEU A 321 -2.64 -14.12 -36.54
N HIS A 322 -2.83 -13.27 -37.56
CA HIS A 322 -3.61 -13.55 -38.77
C HIS A 322 -5.05 -14.03 -38.47
N ILE A 323 -5.66 -13.43 -37.45
CA ILE A 323 -7.07 -13.68 -37.07
C ILE A 323 -7.84 -12.37 -37.06
N SER A 324 -9.17 -12.46 -37.06
CA SER A 324 -10.00 -11.34 -36.64
C SER A 324 -10.11 -11.33 -35.12
N ALA A 325 -10.10 -10.15 -34.50
CA ALA A 325 -10.37 -9.97 -33.06
C ALA A 325 -11.73 -10.62 -32.63
N GLY A 326 -12.63 -10.89 -33.58
CA GLY A 326 -13.74 -11.83 -33.42
C GLY A 326 -14.73 -11.40 -32.34
N LYS A 327 -15.15 -12.35 -31.48
CA LYS A 327 -16.01 -12.10 -30.30
C LYS A 327 -15.20 -12.03 -28.99
N VAL A 328 -13.87 -11.96 -29.06
CA VAL A 328 -13.04 -11.90 -27.85
C VAL A 328 -13.32 -10.59 -27.15
N ARG A 329 -13.66 -10.68 -25.86
CA ARG A 329 -13.91 -9.52 -25.01
C ARG A 329 -13.02 -9.63 -23.79
N LEU A 330 -12.03 -8.76 -23.70
CA LEU A 330 -11.09 -8.67 -22.59
C LEU A 330 -11.70 -7.80 -21.48
N ARG A 331 -11.37 -8.12 -20.24
CA ARG A 331 -11.79 -7.33 -19.08
C ARG A 331 -10.55 -6.69 -18.44
N VAL A 332 -10.57 -5.38 -18.26
CA VAL A 332 -9.49 -4.64 -17.59
C VAL A 332 -10.05 -4.03 -16.32
N ILE A 333 -9.46 -4.36 -15.17
CA ILE A 333 -9.84 -3.79 -13.88
C ILE A 333 -8.69 -2.94 -13.39
N ILE A 334 -8.98 -1.65 -13.26
CA ILE A 334 -8.04 -0.62 -12.85
C ILE A 334 -8.25 -0.37 -11.35
N TYR A 335 -7.16 -0.42 -10.60
CA TYR A 335 -7.12 -0.06 -9.19
C TYR A 335 -6.47 1.33 -9.01
N PRO A 336 -6.91 2.12 -8.01
CA PRO A 336 -6.37 3.46 -7.80
C PRO A 336 -4.95 3.42 -7.22
N ASP A 337 -4.61 2.34 -6.52
CA ASP A 337 -3.35 2.17 -5.81
C ASP A 337 -3.03 0.67 -5.60
N PHE A 338 -1.76 0.39 -5.30
CA PHE A 338 -1.24 -0.95 -5.04
C PHE A 338 -1.90 -1.65 -3.84
N PRO A 339 -2.16 -0.98 -2.71
CA PRO A 339 -2.88 -1.59 -1.60
C PRO A 339 -4.25 -2.12 -1.99
N SER A 340 -5.01 -1.38 -2.80
CA SER A 340 -6.32 -1.79 -3.32
C SER A 340 -6.21 -3.02 -4.22
N MET A 341 -5.23 -3.05 -5.14
CA MET A 341 -5.00 -4.22 -5.99
C MET A 341 -4.52 -5.43 -5.17
N THR A 342 -3.61 -5.24 -4.23
CA THR A 342 -3.07 -6.30 -3.36
C THR A 342 -4.17 -6.87 -2.47
N ALA A 343 -5.02 -6.04 -1.89
CA ALA A 343 -6.17 -6.48 -1.10
C ALA A 343 -7.17 -7.29 -1.94
N ALA A 344 -7.32 -6.96 -3.22
CA ALA A 344 -8.21 -7.67 -4.14
C ALA A 344 -7.60 -8.98 -4.69
N THR A 345 -6.32 -8.97 -5.07
CA THR A 345 -5.69 -10.06 -5.84
C THR A 345 -4.72 -10.92 -5.03
N GLY A 346 -4.18 -10.39 -3.94
CA GLY A 346 -3.06 -10.98 -3.21
C GLY A 346 -1.70 -10.82 -3.91
N SER A 347 -1.64 -10.11 -5.04
CA SER A 347 -0.41 -9.86 -5.79
C SER A 347 0.06 -8.42 -5.60
N ARG A 348 1.38 -8.22 -5.58
CA ARG A 348 2.04 -6.91 -5.53
C ARG A 348 2.54 -6.44 -6.90
N HIS A 349 2.39 -7.25 -7.94
CA HIS A 349 2.82 -6.85 -9.29
C HIS A 349 1.96 -5.71 -9.83
N ALA A 350 2.56 -4.83 -10.62
CA ALA A 350 1.88 -3.70 -11.27
C ALA A 350 0.69 -4.13 -12.14
N ASN A 351 0.76 -5.34 -12.70
CA ASN A 351 -0.37 -5.99 -13.36
C ASN A 351 -0.39 -7.50 -13.10
N THR A 352 -1.56 -8.10 -13.25
CA THR A 352 -1.75 -9.56 -13.25
C THR A 352 -2.81 -9.95 -14.25
N VAL A 353 -2.62 -11.13 -14.87
CA VAL A 353 -3.55 -11.67 -15.85
C VAL A 353 -4.16 -12.97 -15.33
N ASN A 354 -5.48 -13.06 -15.34
CA ASN A 354 -6.20 -14.30 -15.02
C ASN A 354 -7.24 -14.58 -16.11
N GLY A 355 -6.93 -15.55 -16.97
CA GLY A 355 -7.70 -15.83 -18.17
C GLY A 355 -7.75 -14.58 -19.06
N ILE A 356 -8.95 -14.05 -19.27
CA ILE A 356 -9.23 -12.85 -20.09
C ILE A 356 -9.27 -11.56 -19.27
N THR A 357 -8.98 -11.61 -17.97
CA THR A 357 -9.05 -10.44 -17.09
C THR A 357 -7.65 -9.94 -16.76
N VAL A 358 -7.34 -8.72 -17.21
CA VAL A 358 -6.18 -7.94 -16.83
C VAL A 358 -6.55 -7.10 -15.60
N ARG A 359 -5.70 -7.13 -14.58
CA ARG A 359 -5.82 -6.29 -13.38
C ARG A 359 -4.56 -5.47 -13.26
N ALA A 360 -4.69 -4.16 -13.12
CA ALA A 360 -3.53 -3.28 -13.05
C ALA A 360 -3.75 -2.14 -12.06
N VAL A 361 -2.65 -1.65 -11.49
CA VAL A 361 -2.59 -0.39 -10.75
C VAL A 361 -2.12 0.70 -11.69
N LEU A 362 -2.62 1.91 -11.52
CA LEU A 362 -2.09 3.07 -12.24
C LEU A 362 -1.14 3.84 -11.32
N GLY A 363 0.15 3.71 -11.60
CA GLY A 363 1.25 4.46 -10.99
C GLY A 363 1.32 5.91 -11.48
N GLY A 364 0.17 6.60 -11.54
CA GLY A 364 0.08 8.01 -11.95
C GLY A 364 -0.38 8.27 -13.39
N SER A 365 -0.40 7.26 -14.29
CA SER A 365 -1.00 7.41 -15.63
C SER A 365 -1.67 6.14 -16.14
N ILE A 366 -2.87 6.27 -16.72
CA ILE A 366 -3.66 5.19 -17.32
C ILE A 366 -2.93 4.46 -18.47
N GLN A 367 -1.93 5.10 -19.07
CA GLN A 367 -1.16 4.54 -20.19
C GLN A 367 -0.08 3.53 -19.79
N GLN A 368 0.27 3.41 -18.50
CA GLN A 368 1.36 2.54 -18.02
C GLN A 368 0.99 1.05 -17.89
N VAL A 369 -0.25 0.66 -18.21
CA VAL A 369 -0.59 -0.78 -18.18
C VAL A 369 0.14 -1.46 -19.34
N ASP A 370 1.09 -2.32 -19.02
CA ASP A 370 1.91 -3.02 -20.01
C ASP A 370 1.07 -3.74 -21.08
N PRO A 371 1.23 -3.44 -22.38
CA PRO A 371 0.53 -4.11 -23.48
C PRO A 371 0.75 -5.63 -23.53
N ALA A 372 1.84 -6.14 -22.97
CA ALA A 372 2.03 -7.58 -22.81
C ALA A 372 0.94 -8.24 -21.96
N ALA A 373 0.32 -7.53 -21.00
CA ALA A 373 -0.77 -8.09 -20.20
C ALA A 373 -2.03 -8.36 -21.04
N ASP A 374 -2.35 -7.46 -21.98
CA ASP A 374 -3.45 -7.65 -22.92
C ASP A 374 -3.15 -8.78 -23.91
N ALA A 375 -1.91 -8.81 -24.42
CA ALA A 375 -1.44 -9.89 -25.28
C ALA A 375 -1.55 -11.25 -24.59
N GLN A 376 -1.13 -11.34 -23.33
CA GLN A 376 -1.25 -12.56 -22.52
C GLN A 376 -2.72 -12.96 -22.34
N ALA A 377 -3.60 -12.01 -22.01
CA ALA A 377 -5.03 -12.28 -21.88
C ALA A 377 -5.67 -12.77 -23.19
N LEU A 378 -5.25 -12.20 -24.33
CA LEU A 378 -5.67 -12.62 -25.66
C LEU A 378 -5.16 -14.04 -25.99
N LEU A 379 -3.88 -14.32 -25.72
CA LEU A 379 -3.28 -15.63 -25.90
C LEU A 379 -3.97 -16.69 -25.04
N HIS A 380 -4.30 -16.38 -23.78
CA HIS A 380 -5.10 -17.26 -22.92
C HIS A 380 -6.48 -17.55 -23.51
N ALA A 381 -7.15 -16.54 -24.07
CA ALA A 381 -8.47 -16.70 -24.69
C ALA A 381 -8.43 -17.62 -25.93
N LEU A 382 -7.40 -17.47 -26.75
CA LEU A 382 -7.30 -18.14 -28.04
C LEU A 382 -6.61 -19.50 -27.96
N TRP A 383 -5.51 -19.57 -27.21
CA TRP A 383 -4.59 -20.71 -27.20
C TRP A 383 -4.62 -21.51 -25.90
N GLY A 384 -5.18 -20.93 -24.83
CA GLY A 384 -5.17 -21.48 -23.47
C GLY A 384 -3.96 -20.99 -22.67
N VAL A 385 -3.94 -21.29 -21.36
CA VAL A 385 -2.77 -21.01 -20.50
C VAL A 385 -1.68 -22.05 -20.80
N PRO A 386 -0.43 -21.64 -21.09
CA PRO A 386 0.64 -22.57 -21.45
C PRO A 386 1.18 -23.26 -20.20
N SER A 387 2.03 -24.29 -20.39
CA SER A 387 2.67 -24.97 -19.25
C SER A 387 3.87 -24.20 -18.69
N SER A 388 4.51 -23.35 -19.49
CA SER A 388 5.65 -22.52 -19.08
C SER A 388 5.24 -21.06 -18.97
N GLU A 389 5.46 -20.48 -17.79
CA GLU A 389 5.27 -19.05 -17.55
C GLU A 389 6.25 -18.19 -18.37
N ARG A 390 7.49 -18.65 -18.57
CA ARG A 390 8.48 -17.93 -19.36
C ARG A 390 8.07 -17.81 -20.83
N LEU A 391 7.61 -18.91 -21.43
CA LEU A 391 7.09 -18.87 -22.81
C LEU A 391 5.80 -18.05 -22.91
N ASP A 392 4.99 -18.02 -21.86
CA ASP A 392 3.80 -17.18 -21.78
C ASP A 392 4.18 -15.69 -21.93
N ARG A 393 5.07 -15.21 -21.04
CA ARG A 393 5.52 -13.82 -21.03
C ARG A 393 6.26 -13.42 -22.31
N TRP A 394 7.17 -14.26 -22.80
CA TRP A 394 7.91 -13.97 -24.03
C TRP A 394 7.00 -13.91 -25.26
N THR A 395 6.03 -14.83 -25.35
CA THR A 395 5.06 -14.82 -26.47
C THR A 395 4.12 -13.63 -26.37
N ALA A 396 3.69 -13.27 -25.16
CA ALA A 396 2.88 -12.08 -24.92
C ALA A 396 3.63 -10.80 -25.30
N ARG A 397 4.91 -10.67 -24.92
CA ARG A 397 5.77 -9.55 -25.29
C ARG A 397 5.96 -9.43 -26.81
N TRP A 398 6.23 -10.53 -27.49
CA TRP A 398 6.29 -10.56 -28.96
C TRP A 398 4.99 -10.11 -29.62
N LEU A 399 3.86 -10.62 -29.11
CA LEU A 399 2.55 -10.33 -29.67
C LEU A 399 2.16 -8.87 -29.46
N ALA A 400 2.40 -8.33 -28.26
CA ALA A 400 2.28 -6.89 -28.00
C ALA A 400 3.12 -6.08 -28.98
N GLY A 401 4.31 -6.60 -29.34
CA GLY A 401 5.18 -6.00 -30.35
C GLY A 401 5.97 -4.81 -29.84
N GLU A 402 5.78 -4.45 -28.58
CA GLU A 402 6.41 -3.30 -27.96
C GLU A 402 7.03 -3.62 -26.60
N TRP A 403 8.05 -2.85 -26.27
CA TRP A 403 8.68 -2.77 -24.96
C TRP A 403 9.01 -1.31 -24.68
N ASP A 404 8.48 -0.79 -23.57
CA ASP A 404 8.68 0.60 -23.13
C ASP A 404 8.32 1.66 -24.20
N GLY A 405 7.20 1.45 -24.90
CA GLY A 405 6.71 2.34 -25.96
C GLY A 405 7.48 2.27 -27.30
N GLY A 406 8.52 1.42 -27.40
CA GLY A 406 9.27 1.16 -28.63
C GLY A 406 9.07 -0.27 -29.15
N ASP A 407 9.55 -0.58 -30.37
CA ASP A 407 9.48 -1.94 -30.91
C ASP A 407 10.36 -2.91 -30.10
N VAL A 408 9.82 -4.07 -29.74
CA VAL A 408 10.52 -5.06 -28.91
C VAL A 408 11.81 -5.58 -29.55
N SER A 409 11.86 -5.67 -30.88
CA SER A 409 13.03 -6.15 -31.61
C SER A 409 14.12 -5.08 -31.66
N GLU A 410 13.74 -3.81 -31.84
CA GLU A 410 14.65 -2.66 -31.72
C GLU A 410 15.26 -2.59 -30.32
N ALA A 411 14.44 -2.75 -29.29
CA ALA A 411 14.89 -2.80 -27.90
C ALA A 411 15.88 -3.94 -27.66
N ALA A 412 15.57 -5.17 -28.11
CA ALA A 412 16.47 -6.30 -27.97
C ALA A 412 17.79 -6.10 -28.74
N ALA A 413 17.74 -5.55 -29.96
CA ALA A 413 18.94 -5.24 -30.73
C ALA A 413 19.78 -4.14 -30.08
N MET A 414 19.15 -3.12 -29.50
CA MET A 414 19.82 -2.08 -28.71
C MET A 414 20.49 -2.68 -27.48
N LEU A 415 19.78 -3.51 -26.72
CA LEU A 415 20.31 -4.20 -25.54
C LEU A 415 21.47 -5.12 -25.91
N ASP A 416 21.38 -5.86 -27.01
CA ASP A 416 22.48 -6.71 -27.49
C ASP A 416 23.72 -5.88 -27.86
N ARG A 417 23.55 -4.77 -28.60
CA ARG A 417 24.64 -3.83 -28.93
C ARG A 417 25.27 -3.22 -27.69
N ASN A 418 24.46 -2.86 -26.70
CA ASN A 418 24.88 -2.11 -25.53
C ASN A 418 25.43 -3.03 -24.44
N THR A 419 24.94 -4.26 -24.31
CA THR A 419 25.22 -5.15 -23.18
C THR A 419 26.03 -6.39 -23.58
N GLY A 420 26.14 -6.70 -24.87
CA GLY A 420 26.77 -7.90 -25.40
C GLY A 420 25.78 -9.03 -25.63
N HIS A 421 26.13 -9.96 -26.52
CA HIS A 421 25.23 -11.02 -26.93
C HIS A 421 24.88 -11.99 -25.78
N ARG A 422 23.58 -12.26 -25.63
CA ARG A 422 23.06 -13.25 -24.68
C ARG A 422 22.56 -14.48 -25.42
N SER A 423 23.18 -15.61 -25.11
CA SER A 423 22.77 -16.87 -25.72
C SER A 423 21.41 -17.30 -25.21
N LEU A 424 20.66 -18.07 -26.01
CA LEU A 424 19.36 -18.56 -25.58
C LEU A 424 19.47 -19.42 -24.31
N VAL A 425 20.54 -20.22 -24.20
CA VAL A 425 20.79 -21.03 -22.99
C VAL A 425 20.90 -20.15 -21.75
N GLN A 426 21.53 -18.97 -21.86
CA GLN A 426 21.61 -18.02 -20.74
C GLN A 426 20.24 -17.41 -20.42
N LEU A 427 19.48 -17.01 -21.44
CA LEU A 427 18.14 -16.43 -21.27
C LEU A 427 17.13 -17.42 -20.66
N LEU A 428 17.29 -18.71 -20.93
CA LEU A 428 16.44 -19.78 -20.40
C LEU A 428 16.91 -20.36 -19.06
N ASN A 429 18.10 -20.01 -18.56
CA ASN A 429 18.61 -20.62 -17.34
C ASN A 429 17.94 -19.99 -16.11
N PRO A 430 17.11 -20.72 -15.34
CA PRO A 430 16.48 -20.19 -14.13
C PRO A 430 17.50 -19.79 -13.05
N GLN A 431 18.70 -20.41 -13.03
CA GLN A 431 19.76 -20.01 -12.10
C GLN A 431 20.32 -18.62 -12.39
N LEU A 432 20.10 -18.11 -13.61
CA LEU A 432 20.47 -16.76 -14.00
C LEU A 432 19.30 -15.78 -13.83
N ASP A 433 18.14 -16.19 -13.31
CA ASP A 433 17.08 -15.25 -12.92
C ASP A 433 17.60 -14.23 -11.89
N GLY A 434 18.62 -14.66 -11.13
CA GLY A 434 19.47 -13.89 -10.22
C GLY A 434 20.38 -12.82 -10.85
N VAL A 435 20.77 -13.06 -12.10
CA VAL A 435 21.98 -12.50 -12.73
C VAL A 435 21.66 -11.75 -14.03
N ILE A 436 20.61 -12.15 -14.73
CA ILE A 436 20.12 -11.47 -15.94
C ILE A 436 18.81 -10.81 -15.58
N SER A 437 18.84 -9.48 -15.55
CA SER A 437 17.67 -8.66 -15.27
C SER A 437 16.45 -9.06 -16.13
N PRO A 438 15.24 -9.09 -15.54
CA PRO A 438 13.99 -9.16 -16.29
C PRO A 438 13.86 -8.07 -17.37
N LEU A 439 14.38 -6.86 -17.13
CA LEU A 439 14.40 -5.75 -18.09
C LEU A 439 15.24 -6.03 -19.34
N ILE A 440 16.20 -6.96 -19.25
CA ILE A 440 16.95 -7.45 -20.41
C ILE A 440 16.26 -8.67 -20.99
N ARG A 441 15.88 -9.61 -20.11
CA ARG A 441 15.40 -10.92 -20.55
C ARG A 441 14.06 -10.88 -21.24
N GLU A 442 13.10 -10.10 -20.76
CA GLU A 442 11.76 -10.04 -21.33
C GLU A 442 11.76 -9.50 -22.77
N PRO A 443 12.40 -8.35 -23.10
CA PRO A 443 12.50 -7.90 -24.49
C PRO A 443 13.34 -8.85 -25.35
N MET A 444 14.45 -9.40 -24.85
CA MET A 444 15.25 -10.39 -25.61
C MET A 444 14.45 -11.67 -25.90
N GLY A 445 13.66 -12.14 -24.93
CA GLY A 445 12.78 -13.29 -25.09
C GLY A 445 11.65 -13.03 -26.09
N GLY A 446 11.02 -11.86 -26.04
CA GLY A 446 10.04 -11.43 -27.03
C GLY A 446 10.62 -11.34 -28.44
N ALA A 447 11.80 -10.73 -28.59
CA ALA A 447 12.51 -10.68 -29.87
C ALA A 447 12.95 -12.08 -30.36
N TRP A 448 13.31 -12.99 -29.44
CA TRP A 448 13.58 -14.38 -29.80
C TRP A 448 12.32 -15.05 -30.37
N ILE A 449 11.14 -14.86 -29.77
CA ILE A 449 9.88 -15.34 -30.34
C ILE A 449 9.61 -14.69 -31.70
N ALA A 450 9.94 -13.40 -31.89
CA ALA A 450 9.87 -12.72 -33.18
C ALA A 450 10.72 -13.45 -34.24
N SER A 451 11.96 -13.82 -33.89
CA SER A 451 12.83 -14.59 -34.78
C SER A 451 12.25 -15.96 -35.19
N ILE A 452 11.49 -16.61 -34.30
CA ILE A 452 10.77 -17.86 -34.59
C ILE A 452 9.58 -17.59 -35.51
N ALA A 453 8.83 -16.51 -35.28
CA ALA A 453 7.71 -16.10 -36.12
C ALA A 453 8.16 -15.77 -37.55
N ASP A 454 9.29 -15.06 -37.71
CA ASP A 454 9.86 -14.69 -39.01
C ASP A 454 10.18 -15.92 -39.87
N GLN A 455 10.60 -17.02 -39.25
CA GLN A 455 11.03 -18.22 -39.96
C GLN A 455 9.88 -19.21 -40.20
N GLY A 456 8.99 -19.36 -39.23
CA GLY A 456 8.00 -20.43 -39.20
C GLY A 456 6.55 -19.95 -39.12
N GLY A 457 6.31 -18.65 -39.07
CA GLY A 457 5.00 -18.04 -38.89
C GLY A 457 4.36 -18.29 -37.52
N VAL A 458 3.16 -17.75 -37.35
CA VAL A 458 2.37 -17.82 -36.10
C VAL A 458 2.11 -19.25 -35.64
N GLU A 459 1.93 -20.22 -36.56
CA GLU A 459 1.65 -21.60 -36.18
C GLU A 459 2.85 -22.29 -35.51
N THR A 460 4.07 -21.88 -35.87
CA THR A 460 5.29 -22.38 -35.21
C THR A 460 5.41 -21.82 -33.80
N VAL A 461 5.10 -20.53 -33.61
CA VAL A 461 5.00 -19.90 -32.28
C VAL A 461 3.93 -20.58 -31.43
N ARG A 462 2.74 -20.83 -32.00
CA ARG A 462 1.64 -21.53 -31.30
C ARG A 462 2.04 -22.93 -30.85
N ARG A 463 2.77 -23.69 -31.69
CA ARG A 463 3.27 -25.02 -31.33
C ARG A 463 4.23 -24.95 -30.14
N LEU A 464 5.13 -23.98 -30.16
CA LEU A 464 6.08 -23.73 -29.07
C LEU A 464 5.35 -23.36 -27.77
N TYR A 465 4.42 -22.41 -27.83
CA TYR A 465 3.60 -21.97 -26.69
C TYR A 465 2.79 -23.11 -26.07
N ARG A 466 2.29 -24.04 -26.87
CA ARG A 466 1.53 -25.22 -26.42
C ARG A 466 2.40 -26.42 -26.04
N SER A 467 3.73 -26.28 -26.03
CA SER A 467 4.61 -27.37 -25.60
C SER A 467 4.34 -27.72 -24.14
N LYS A 468 4.31 -29.02 -23.82
CA LYS A 468 4.09 -29.52 -22.45
C LYS A 468 5.38 -29.50 -21.65
N THR A 469 6.01 -28.33 -21.58
CA THR A 469 7.28 -28.13 -20.88
C THR A 469 7.09 -26.99 -19.90
N SER A 470 7.17 -27.27 -18.61
CA SER A 470 7.03 -26.24 -17.57
C SER A 470 8.27 -25.37 -17.46
N ASP A 471 9.46 -25.97 -17.60
CA ASP A 471 10.75 -25.27 -17.61
C ASP A 471 11.46 -25.46 -18.97
N PRO A 472 11.40 -24.47 -19.87
CA PRO A 472 11.87 -24.60 -21.24
C PRO A 472 13.41 -24.58 -21.30
N THR A 473 14.01 -25.66 -21.81
CA THR A 473 15.45 -25.71 -22.12
C THR A 473 15.68 -25.61 -23.62
N ALA A 474 16.86 -25.14 -24.03
CA ALA A 474 17.22 -25.07 -25.46
C ALA A 474 17.03 -26.43 -26.19
N ALA A 475 17.30 -27.54 -25.51
CA ALA A 475 17.07 -28.89 -26.03
C ALA A 475 15.59 -29.20 -26.28
N ASN A 476 14.72 -28.91 -25.30
CA ASN A 476 13.29 -29.20 -25.42
C ASN A 476 12.59 -28.27 -26.43
N LEU A 477 13.01 -27.01 -26.50
CA LEU A 477 12.50 -26.06 -27.50
C LEU A 477 12.95 -26.47 -28.90
N ALA A 478 14.22 -26.83 -29.08
CA ALA A 478 14.73 -27.34 -30.35
C ALA A 478 13.99 -28.61 -30.81
N ALA A 479 13.73 -29.56 -29.90
CA ALA A 479 12.94 -30.75 -30.20
C ALA A 479 11.49 -30.40 -30.63
N SER A 480 10.85 -29.45 -29.96
CA SER A 480 9.49 -28.98 -30.30
C SER A 480 9.41 -28.31 -31.67
N LEU A 481 10.52 -27.71 -32.11
CA LEU A 481 10.68 -27.03 -33.39
C LEU A 481 11.28 -27.94 -34.48
N GLY A 482 11.65 -29.18 -34.16
CA GLY A 482 12.27 -30.12 -35.11
C GLY A 482 13.67 -29.70 -35.56
N THR A 483 14.45 -29.06 -34.69
CA THR A 483 15.82 -28.58 -34.95
C THR A 483 16.80 -29.03 -33.85
N THR A 484 18.06 -28.57 -33.91
CA THR A 484 19.07 -28.76 -32.86
C THR A 484 19.28 -27.48 -32.05
N PRO A 485 19.73 -27.56 -30.79
CA PRO A 485 20.05 -26.37 -29.99
C PRO A 485 21.06 -25.45 -30.64
N GLN A 486 22.10 -26.01 -31.28
CA GLN A 486 23.15 -25.23 -31.95
C GLN A 486 22.59 -24.45 -33.15
N GLU A 487 21.73 -25.07 -33.94
CA GLU A 487 21.11 -24.40 -35.08
C GLU A 487 20.15 -23.31 -34.63
N LEU A 488 19.47 -23.53 -33.50
CA LEU A 488 18.56 -22.57 -32.93
C LEU A 488 19.31 -21.34 -32.38
N GLU A 489 20.44 -21.55 -31.70
CA GLU A 489 21.33 -20.47 -31.25
C GLU A 489 21.92 -19.69 -32.42
N ARG A 490 22.45 -20.39 -33.43
CA ARG A 490 23.02 -19.76 -34.64
C ARG A 490 22.00 -18.87 -35.36
N ARG A 491 20.74 -19.30 -35.42
CA ARG A 491 19.65 -18.53 -36.03
C ARG A 491 19.31 -17.28 -35.23
N TRP A 492 19.33 -17.39 -33.90
CA TRP A 492 19.12 -16.26 -33.01
C TRP A 492 20.20 -15.20 -33.19
N GLU A 493 21.47 -15.60 -33.17
CA GLU A 493 22.63 -14.72 -33.42
C GLU A 493 22.52 -14.01 -34.77
N LEU A 494 22.23 -14.74 -35.84
CA LEU A 494 22.12 -14.17 -37.20
C LEU A 494 20.94 -13.21 -37.32
N TRP A 495 19.81 -13.50 -36.67
CA TRP A 495 18.64 -12.63 -36.71
C TRP A 495 18.91 -11.30 -36.00
N LEU A 496 19.53 -11.33 -34.82
CA LEU A 496 19.94 -10.11 -34.10
C LEU A 496 20.96 -9.30 -34.92
N TYR A 497 21.96 -9.96 -35.49
CA TYR A 497 22.95 -9.28 -36.32
C TYR A 497 22.32 -8.60 -37.55
N ALA A 498 21.40 -9.29 -38.23
CA ALA A 498 20.67 -8.72 -39.37
C ALA A 498 19.86 -7.49 -38.95
N TYR A 499 19.17 -7.57 -37.81
CA TYR A 499 18.38 -6.48 -37.26
C TYR A 499 19.26 -5.27 -36.89
N GLN A 500 20.40 -5.51 -36.24
CA GLN A 500 21.38 -4.47 -35.92
C GLN A 500 21.99 -3.80 -37.16
N ALA A 501 22.15 -4.56 -38.25
CA ALA A 501 22.64 -4.06 -39.52
C ALA A 501 21.57 -3.36 -40.37
N GLY A 502 20.33 -3.25 -39.87
CA GLY A 502 19.21 -2.67 -40.61
C GLY A 502 18.80 -3.48 -41.85
N MET A 503 19.14 -4.78 -41.88
CA MET A 503 18.75 -5.66 -42.97
C MET A 503 17.28 -6.08 -42.80
N PRO A 504 16.51 -6.18 -43.90
CA PRO A 504 15.13 -6.63 -43.82
C PRO A 504 15.06 -8.07 -43.29
N THR A 505 14.51 -8.24 -42.09
CA THR A 505 14.05 -9.52 -41.57
C THR A 505 12.65 -9.81 -42.14
N ALA A 506 12.24 -11.08 -42.16
CA ALA A 506 11.03 -11.53 -42.87
C ALA A 506 9.72 -10.88 -42.38
N ALA A 507 9.71 -10.21 -41.21
CA ALA A 507 8.56 -9.48 -40.67
C ALA A 507 8.72 -7.96 -40.61
N THR A 508 9.54 -7.32 -41.44
CA THR A 508 9.34 -5.86 -41.64
C THR A 508 7.98 -5.67 -42.33
N PRO A 509 6.94 -5.11 -41.69
CA PRO A 509 5.74 -4.72 -42.42
C PRO A 509 6.19 -3.56 -43.30
N SER A 510 6.23 -3.80 -44.60
CA SER A 510 6.44 -2.72 -45.55
C SER A 510 5.33 -1.69 -45.34
N SER A 511 5.66 -0.53 -44.82
CA SER A 511 4.92 0.70 -45.08
C SER A 511 5.11 1.11 -46.55
N ALA A 512 4.90 0.18 -47.48
CA ALA A 512 5.01 0.41 -48.92
C ALA A 512 3.61 0.62 -49.51
N GLY A 513 3.02 1.74 -49.11
CA GLY A 513 1.96 2.41 -49.85
C GLY A 513 2.51 3.69 -50.48
N SER A 514 3.67 3.67 -51.14
CA SER A 514 4.04 4.75 -52.07
C SER A 514 5.00 4.27 -53.14
N SER A 515 4.68 4.65 -54.37
CA SER A 515 5.35 4.27 -55.61
C SER A 515 6.83 4.67 -55.65
N MET A 516 7.63 3.71 -56.11
CA MET A 516 8.99 3.87 -56.60
C MET A 516 9.17 5.10 -57.50
N ARG A 517 9.87 6.13 -57.00
CA ARG A 517 10.65 7.11 -57.78
C ARG A 517 11.85 7.54 -56.95
N MET A 518 13.07 7.33 -57.47
CA MET A 518 14.25 8.03 -56.93
C MET A 518 14.15 9.52 -57.27
N PRO A 519 14.52 10.40 -56.33
CA PRO A 519 15.25 11.61 -56.72
C PRO A 519 16.47 11.91 -55.83
N MET A 520 17.43 12.59 -56.47
CA MET A 520 18.63 13.18 -55.89
C MET A 520 18.37 14.13 -54.69
N ALA A 521 19.35 14.19 -53.80
CA ALA A 521 19.84 15.33 -52.99
C ALA A 521 18.85 16.41 -52.45
N MET A 522 18.70 16.41 -51.11
CA MET A 522 18.34 17.49 -50.15
C MET A 522 16.95 18.19 -50.25
N PRO A 523 16.43 18.85 -49.17
CA PRO A 523 16.72 18.79 -47.73
C PRO A 523 15.48 18.34 -46.87
N MET A 524 15.71 18.07 -45.57
CA MET A 524 14.71 17.68 -44.55
C MET A 524 13.46 18.59 -44.49
N PRO A 525 12.23 18.04 -44.40
CA PRO A 525 11.06 18.79 -43.97
C PRO A 525 10.78 18.61 -42.47
N MET A 526 10.33 19.71 -41.87
CA MET A 526 10.03 19.92 -40.46
C MET A 526 8.94 19.00 -39.89
N THR A 527 9.17 18.65 -38.64
CA THR A 527 8.27 18.12 -37.61
C THR A 527 6.86 18.74 -37.58
N MET A 528 5.85 17.90 -37.32
CA MET A 528 4.60 18.29 -36.64
C MET A 528 4.45 17.40 -35.38
N PRO A 529 3.98 17.93 -34.23
CA PRO A 529 4.19 17.34 -32.92
C PRO A 529 2.99 16.50 -32.45
N MET A 530 3.29 15.41 -31.74
CA MET A 530 2.34 14.71 -30.86
C MET A 530 2.03 15.59 -29.62
N PRO A 531 0.88 15.44 -28.95
CA PRO A 531 0.53 16.24 -27.79
C PRO A 531 1.49 15.92 -26.63
N MET A 532 2.27 16.93 -26.24
CA MET A 532 3.22 16.90 -25.12
C MET A 532 2.46 16.81 -23.79
N PRO A 533 2.80 15.89 -22.87
CA PRO A 533 2.73 16.19 -21.46
C PRO A 533 3.70 17.36 -21.20
N ARG A 534 3.26 18.35 -20.42
CA ARG A 534 3.89 19.66 -20.17
C ARG A 534 5.42 19.69 -20.26
N GLU A 535 5.93 20.72 -20.94
CA GLU A 535 7.31 21.20 -20.82
C GLU A 535 7.71 21.31 -19.35
N SER A 536 8.56 20.40 -18.87
CA SER A 536 9.55 20.73 -17.86
C SER A 536 10.81 19.91 -18.13
N GLU A 537 11.81 20.60 -18.70
CA GLU A 537 13.23 20.27 -18.69
C GLU A 537 13.65 18.96 -19.40
N ALA A 538 14.31 19.13 -20.54
CA ALA A 538 15.13 18.09 -21.16
C ALA A 538 16.09 17.47 -20.12
N PRO A 539 16.42 16.17 -20.21
CA PRO A 539 17.33 15.54 -19.27
C PRO A 539 18.72 16.16 -19.42
N GLY A 540 19.11 16.89 -18.39
CA GLY A 540 20.35 17.66 -18.28
C GLY A 540 20.52 18.12 -16.83
N ILE A 541 21.74 18.56 -16.48
CA ILE A 541 22.01 19.17 -15.16
C ILE A 541 20.95 20.24 -14.90
N TRP A 542 20.23 20.13 -13.79
CA TRP A 542 19.26 21.14 -13.37
C TRP A 542 20.01 22.30 -12.73
N PRO A 543 20.28 23.39 -13.47
CA PRO A 543 21.22 24.40 -13.03
C PRO A 543 20.71 25.12 -11.78
N ASP A 544 19.38 25.24 -11.67
CA ASP A 544 18.66 26.00 -10.66
C ASP A 544 17.94 25.12 -9.62
N PHE A 545 18.01 23.79 -9.74
CA PHE A 545 17.39 22.88 -8.77
C PHE A 545 18.33 22.62 -7.59
N PHE A 546 17.86 22.94 -6.39
CA PHE A 546 18.55 22.59 -5.14
C PHE A 546 17.83 21.41 -4.47
N PHE A 547 18.54 20.30 -4.30
CA PHE A 547 18.04 19.09 -3.66
C PHE A 547 17.93 19.29 -2.14
N ARG A 548 16.69 19.42 -1.66
CA ARG A 548 16.30 19.28 -0.25
C ARG A 548 15.91 17.82 -0.04
N GLY A 549 16.93 16.98 -0.04
CA GLY A 549 16.81 15.55 -0.14
C GLY A 549 16.82 14.84 1.20
N VAL A 550 16.20 13.66 1.23
CA VAL A 550 16.27 12.71 2.35
C VAL A 550 16.57 11.31 1.80
N SER A 551 17.48 10.58 2.42
CA SER A 551 17.72 9.17 2.07
C SER A 551 16.62 8.31 2.68
N PHE A 552 15.74 7.78 1.83
CA PHE A 552 14.59 6.98 2.23
C PHE A 552 15.00 5.50 2.22
N THR A 553 15.12 4.89 3.40
CA THR A 553 15.70 3.54 3.53
C THR A 553 14.64 2.48 3.66
N HIS A 554 14.84 1.37 2.95
CA HIS A 554 13.96 0.21 3.02
C HIS A 554 14.03 -0.49 4.38
N GLU A 555 12.87 -0.72 5.00
CA GLU A 555 12.76 -1.35 6.33
C GLU A 555 11.92 -2.64 6.32
N GLY A 556 11.50 -3.11 5.16
CA GLY A 556 10.64 -4.29 4.99
C GLY A 556 11.31 -5.63 5.27
N TRP A 557 12.57 -5.63 5.71
CA TRP A 557 13.44 -6.79 5.83
C TRP A 557 12.80 -7.95 6.60
N SER A 558 12.98 -9.18 6.10
CA SER A 558 12.50 -10.41 6.72
C SER A 558 10.99 -10.45 6.97
N GLY A 559 10.21 -9.73 6.16
CA GLY A 559 8.75 -9.69 6.25
C GLY A 559 8.20 -8.90 7.44
N ASN A 560 9.01 -8.03 8.06
CA ASN A 560 8.61 -7.22 9.21
C ASN A 560 7.63 -6.07 8.86
N GLY A 561 7.26 -5.94 7.58
CA GLY A 561 6.45 -4.85 7.05
C GLY A 561 7.24 -3.55 6.95
N GLY A 562 6.72 -2.56 6.23
CA GLY A 562 7.42 -1.29 6.04
C GLY A 562 8.44 -1.27 4.90
N GLY A 563 8.38 -2.18 3.92
CA GLY A 563 9.17 -2.06 2.67
C GLY A 563 8.68 -0.90 1.80
N TYR A 564 9.38 -0.59 0.70
CA TYR A 564 9.03 0.56 -0.15
C TYR A 564 7.60 0.52 -0.70
N ALA A 565 7.05 -0.68 -0.94
CA ALA A 565 5.67 -0.87 -1.38
C ALA A 565 4.59 -0.78 -0.27
N SER A 566 4.96 -0.48 0.98
CA SER A 566 4.02 -0.52 2.12
C SER A 566 3.21 0.77 2.31
N ASP A 567 2.05 0.63 2.98
CA ASP A 567 1.24 1.78 3.43
C ASP A 567 2.03 2.68 4.39
N GLU A 568 2.88 2.07 5.24
CA GLU A 568 3.78 2.81 6.11
C GLU A 568 4.76 3.67 5.30
N ALA A 569 5.37 3.11 4.25
CA ALA A 569 6.27 3.85 3.38
C ALA A 569 5.58 5.02 2.68
N ALA A 570 4.38 4.81 2.16
CA ALA A 570 3.58 5.87 1.55
C ALA A 570 3.25 7.00 2.56
N ALA A 571 2.93 6.66 3.80
CA ALA A 571 2.72 7.67 4.85
C ALA A 571 4.01 8.44 5.17
N GLN A 572 5.16 7.76 5.24
CA GLN A 572 6.45 8.41 5.46
C GLN A 572 6.85 9.36 4.33
N LEU A 573 6.51 9.06 3.07
CA LEU A 573 6.75 9.98 1.96
C LEU A 573 5.93 11.28 2.10
N HIS A 574 4.71 11.22 2.63
CA HIS A 574 3.94 12.43 2.96
C HIS A 574 4.60 13.21 4.09
N ASP A 575 5.05 12.53 5.14
CA ASP A 575 5.77 13.19 6.25
C ASP A 575 7.05 13.90 5.75
N ILE A 576 7.82 13.25 4.85
CA ILE A 576 9.00 13.82 4.21
C ILE A 576 8.64 15.05 3.36
N HIS A 577 7.59 14.96 2.54
CA HIS A 577 7.11 16.09 1.74
C HIS A 577 6.69 17.27 2.65
N ASP A 578 6.00 17.00 3.75
CA ASP A 578 5.50 18.02 4.68
C ASP A 578 6.62 18.69 5.50
N LEU A 579 7.84 18.13 5.51
CA LEU A 579 9.06 18.83 5.97
C LEU A 579 9.53 19.92 4.99
N GLY A 580 9.01 19.95 3.77
CA GLY A 580 9.48 20.81 2.68
C GLY A 580 10.56 20.17 1.81
N ALA A 581 10.78 18.86 1.95
CA ALA A 581 11.65 18.10 1.07
C ALA A 581 11.11 18.13 -0.37
N ASN A 582 12.01 18.18 -1.35
CA ASN A 582 11.66 18.11 -2.77
C ASN A 582 12.34 16.95 -3.49
N ALA A 583 13.05 16.09 -2.74
CA ALA A 583 13.69 14.93 -3.30
C ALA A 583 13.86 13.82 -2.27
N ILE A 584 13.92 12.58 -2.75
CA ILE A 584 14.32 11.42 -1.95
C ILE A 584 15.41 10.62 -2.67
N ALA A 585 16.24 9.90 -1.90
CA ALA A 585 17.10 8.85 -2.44
C ALA A 585 16.50 7.49 -2.11
N LEU A 586 16.22 6.67 -3.12
CA LEU A 586 15.87 5.26 -2.94
C LEU A 586 17.14 4.43 -3.00
N VAL A 587 17.41 3.71 -1.92
CA VAL A 587 18.57 2.84 -1.81
C VAL A 587 18.18 1.42 -2.18
N ALA A 588 18.84 0.88 -3.21
CA ALA A 588 18.65 -0.50 -3.66
C ALA A 588 19.91 -1.30 -3.31
N TYR A 589 19.80 -2.25 -2.36
CA TYR A 589 20.95 -3.06 -1.97
C TYR A 589 21.09 -4.31 -2.85
N ALA A 590 22.33 -4.59 -3.22
CA ALA A 590 22.76 -5.88 -3.77
C ALA A 590 23.84 -6.50 -2.90
N GLU A 591 23.90 -7.83 -2.88
CA GLU A 591 24.86 -8.59 -2.09
C GLU A 591 26.12 -8.88 -2.91
N ALA A 592 27.27 -8.44 -2.43
CA ALA A 592 28.57 -8.82 -2.95
C ALA A 592 29.25 -9.77 -1.95
N ARG A 593 29.29 -11.06 -2.27
CA ARG A 593 29.83 -12.09 -1.37
C ARG A 593 31.35 -12.05 -1.31
N THR A 594 31.89 -12.13 -0.10
CA THR A 594 33.34 -12.20 0.14
C THR A 594 33.99 -13.38 -0.59
N GLY A 595 34.92 -13.08 -1.51
CA GLY A 595 35.64 -14.09 -2.29
C GLY A 595 34.92 -14.53 -3.57
N ASP A 596 33.72 -14.01 -3.81
CA ASP A 596 33.00 -14.15 -5.07
C ASP A 596 33.18 -12.87 -5.90
N ASN A 597 33.37 -13.02 -7.21
CA ASN A 597 33.41 -11.90 -8.14
C ASN A 597 32.02 -11.60 -8.73
N GLN A 598 30.96 -12.17 -8.13
CA GLN A 598 29.58 -11.97 -8.51
C GLN A 598 28.84 -11.07 -7.52
N ILE A 599 27.93 -10.28 -8.07
CA ILE A 599 26.99 -9.41 -7.37
C ILE A 599 25.59 -9.98 -7.59
N ASP A 600 24.92 -10.27 -6.49
CA ASP A 600 23.56 -10.82 -6.46
C ASP A 600 22.57 -9.70 -6.13
N TYR A 601 21.68 -9.39 -7.06
CA TYR A 601 20.77 -8.25 -6.95
C TYR A 601 19.30 -8.60 -7.24
N ALA A 602 19.03 -9.80 -7.73
CA ALA A 602 17.67 -10.19 -8.16
C ALA A 602 16.85 -10.86 -7.05
N ASP A 603 17.50 -11.41 -6.01
CA ASP A 603 16.82 -11.87 -4.78
C ASP A 603 16.82 -10.79 -3.69
N SER A 604 17.00 -9.51 -4.07
CA SER A 604 16.94 -8.39 -3.15
C SER A 604 15.53 -8.21 -2.58
N GLU A 605 15.44 -7.82 -1.30
CA GLU A 605 14.13 -7.48 -0.70
C GLU A 605 13.58 -6.15 -1.27
N GLU A 606 14.45 -5.31 -1.83
CA GLU A 606 14.12 -4.10 -2.60
C GLU A 606 13.89 -4.39 -4.08
N THR A 607 12.76 -5.05 -4.40
CA THR A 607 12.44 -5.39 -5.79
C THR A 607 12.24 -4.15 -6.66
N ASP A 608 12.40 -4.32 -7.97
CA ASP A 608 12.11 -3.28 -8.98
C ASP A 608 10.71 -2.66 -8.80
N GLU A 609 9.71 -3.50 -8.51
CA GLU A 609 8.34 -3.03 -8.30
C GLU A 609 8.20 -2.20 -7.03
N ASP A 610 8.87 -2.59 -5.95
CA ASP A 610 8.86 -1.87 -4.67
C ASP A 610 9.54 -0.49 -4.83
N LEU A 611 10.65 -0.43 -5.58
CA LEU A 611 11.34 0.82 -5.94
C LEU A 611 10.46 1.71 -6.83
N GLY A 612 9.86 1.16 -7.88
CA GLY A 612 8.94 1.88 -8.77
C GLY A 612 7.72 2.41 -8.01
N GLN A 613 7.19 1.65 -7.05
CA GLN A 613 6.07 2.09 -6.23
C GLN A 613 6.43 3.30 -5.35
N ALA A 614 7.58 3.28 -4.67
CA ALA A 614 8.02 4.42 -3.88
C ALA A 614 8.35 5.64 -4.75
N LEU A 615 8.94 5.42 -5.93
CA LEU A 615 9.17 6.45 -6.93
C LEU A 615 7.87 7.17 -7.31
N TRP A 616 6.84 6.42 -7.69
CA TRP A 616 5.55 7.00 -8.10
C TRP A 616 4.88 7.76 -6.96
N ALA A 617 4.93 7.23 -5.74
CA ALA A 617 4.40 7.91 -4.57
C ALA A 617 5.14 9.24 -4.31
N ALA A 618 6.46 9.29 -4.50
CA ALA A 618 7.25 10.51 -4.37
C ALA A 618 6.98 11.52 -5.51
N HIS A 619 6.90 11.06 -6.75
CA HIS A 619 6.56 11.89 -7.92
C HIS A 619 5.16 12.49 -7.80
N ALA A 620 4.19 11.75 -7.26
CA ALA A 620 2.83 12.26 -7.00
C ALA A 620 2.80 13.40 -5.97
N LEU A 621 3.83 13.49 -5.11
CA LEU A 621 4.07 14.58 -4.17
C LEU A 621 4.97 15.69 -4.77
N GLY A 622 5.32 15.61 -6.06
CA GLY A 622 6.18 16.58 -6.73
C GLY A 622 7.65 16.51 -6.33
N MET A 623 8.08 15.43 -5.68
CA MET A 623 9.48 15.21 -5.31
C MET A 623 10.26 14.56 -6.45
N LYS A 624 11.56 14.89 -6.58
CA LYS A 624 12.50 14.17 -7.44
C LYS A 624 13.04 12.91 -6.75
N VAL A 625 13.44 11.90 -7.52
CA VAL A 625 13.93 10.63 -6.95
C VAL A 625 15.28 10.22 -7.51
N MET A 626 16.28 10.15 -6.62
CA MET A 626 17.59 9.58 -6.92
C MET A 626 17.56 8.06 -6.69
N LEU A 627 17.89 7.27 -7.70
CA LEU A 627 18.18 5.84 -7.54
C LEU A 627 19.64 5.66 -7.13
N LYS A 628 19.87 5.10 -5.94
CA LYS A 628 21.19 4.87 -5.36
C LYS A 628 21.44 3.38 -5.10
N PRO A 629 21.85 2.60 -6.13
CA PRO A 629 22.26 1.21 -5.91
C PRO A 629 23.52 1.13 -5.03
N GLN A 630 23.51 0.23 -4.05
CA GLN A 630 24.59 0.04 -3.09
C GLN A 630 24.96 -1.43 -2.92
N LEU A 631 26.23 -1.71 -2.63
CA LEU A 631 26.71 -3.06 -2.36
C LEU A 631 26.81 -3.30 -0.85
N ARG A 632 26.26 -4.42 -0.39
CA ARG A 632 26.49 -4.98 0.94
C ARG A 632 27.59 -6.03 0.84
N VAL A 633 28.63 -5.90 1.67
CA VAL A 633 29.82 -6.78 1.62
C VAL A 633 30.00 -7.54 2.93
N GLY A 634 29.19 -8.58 3.12
CA GLY A 634 29.18 -9.33 4.38
C GLY A 634 28.79 -8.46 5.59
N ARG A 635 28.98 -8.99 6.81
CA ARG A 635 28.57 -8.27 8.04
C ARG A 635 29.57 -7.23 8.54
N ASP A 636 30.86 -7.45 8.28
CA ASP A 636 31.94 -6.71 8.96
C ASP A 636 32.88 -5.99 7.98
N ARG A 637 32.51 -5.84 6.70
CA ARG A 637 33.37 -5.18 5.69
C ARG A 637 32.64 -4.10 4.93
N SER A 638 33.38 -3.03 4.65
CA SER A 638 32.92 -1.93 3.81
C SER A 638 33.04 -2.30 2.33
N ALA A 639 32.12 -1.79 1.49
CA ALA A 639 32.25 -1.87 0.04
C ALA A 639 33.52 -1.18 -0.47
N GLY A 640 34.06 -0.23 0.30
CA GLY A 640 35.33 0.43 -0.01
C GLY A 640 36.56 -0.47 0.15
N GLU A 641 36.43 -1.64 0.79
CA GLU A 641 37.52 -2.59 1.02
C GLU A 641 37.56 -3.74 0.00
N ILE A 642 36.77 -3.65 -1.07
CA ILE A 642 36.80 -4.63 -2.15
C ILE A 642 38.19 -4.61 -2.80
N LEU A 643 38.91 -5.72 -2.68
CA LEU A 643 40.24 -5.94 -3.26
C LEU A 643 40.26 -7.29 -3.96
N PHE A 644 41.05 -7.40 -5.04
CA PHE A 644 41.16 -8.61 -5.84
C PHE A 644 42.53 -9.25 -5.73
N VAL A 645 42.55 -10.57 -5.79
CA VAL A 645 43.79 -11.37 -5.74
C VAL A 645 44.61 -11.25 -7.03
N ASP A 646 43.95 -11.02 -8.17
CA ASP A 646 44.57 -10.87 -9.49
C ASP A 646 43.67 -10.07 -10.45
N ASP A 647 44.20 -9.82 -11.66
CA ASP A 647 43.53 -9.06 -12.71
C ASP A 647 42.30 -9.76 -13.28
N ASP A 648 42.28 -11.10 -13.30
CA ASP A 648 41.17 -11.88 -13.83
C ASP A 648 39.96 -11.81 -12.90
N ALA A 649 40.18 -11.89 -11.59
CA ALA A 649 39.17 -11.70 -10.56
C ALA A 649 38.60 -10.28 -10.62
N ARG A 650 39.46 -9.27 -10.73
CA ARG A 650 39.05 -7.88 -10.92
C ARG A 650 38.19 -7.70 -12.18
N ALA A 651 38.62 -8.26 -13.30
CA ALA A 651 37.87 -8.19 -14.56
C ALA A 651 36.53 -8.94 -14.46
N ALA A 652 36.47 -10.06 -13.76
CA ALA A 652 35.24 -10.79 -13.51
C ALA A 652 34.26 -9.97 -12.67
N TRP A 653 34.76 -9.29 -11.63
CA TRP A 653 33.95 -8.42 -10.79
C TRP A 653 33.38 -7.25 -11.59
N PHE A 654 34.20 -6.57 -12.40
CA PHE A 654 33.70 -5.48 -13.25
C PHE A 654 32.65 -5.93 -14.27
N ARG A 655 32.74 -7.17 -14.79
CA ARG A 655 31.69 -7.74 -15.63
C ARG A 655 30.39 -7.93 -14.86
N SER A 656 30.44 -8.47 -13.65
CA SER A 656 29.23 -8.62 -12.81
C SER A 656 28.67 -7.27 -12.38
N TYR A 657 29.53 -6.32 -12.00
CA TYR A 657 29.13 -4.97 -11.61
C TYR A 657 28.47 -4.22 -12.76
N ARG A 658 28.95 -4.43 -13.99
CA ARG A 658 28.33 -3.89 -15.20
C ARG A 658 26.90 -4.41 -15.40
N GLU A 659 26.65 -5.69 -15.16
CA GLU A 659 25.30 -6.28 -15.28
C GLU A 659 24.35 -5.68 -14.24
N PHE A 660 24.80 -5.64 -12.98
CA PHE A 660 24.10 -4.97 -11.88
C PHE A 660 23.78 -3.50 -12.21
N LEU A 661 24.78 -2.76 -12.69
CA LEU A 661 24.61 -1.33 -12.98
C LEU A 661 23.66 -1.08 -14.16
N LEU A 662 23.76 -1.87 -15.23
CA LEU A 662 22.89 -1.73 -16.40
C LEU A 662 21.44 -2.13 -16.12
N HIS A 663 21.22 -3.08 -15.22
CA HIS A 663 19.89 -3.40 -14.74
C HIS A 663 19.20 -2.18 -14.13
N TYR A 664 19.84 -1.54 -13.15
CA TYR A 664 19.27 -0.35 -12.50
C TYR A 664 19.27 0.89 -13.40
N ALA A 665 20.17 0.99 -14.38
CA ALA A 665 20.11 2.06 -15.38
C ALA A 665 18.90 1.92 -16.32
N LEU A 666 18.58 0.69 -16.75
CA LEU A 666 17.37 0.41 -17.53
C LEU A 666 16.10 0.65 -16.68
N LEU A 667 16.14 0.30 -15.39
CA LEU A 667 15.06 0.61 -14.46
C LEU A 667 14.88 2.13 -14.32
N ALA A 668 16.01 2.85 -14.17
CA ALA A 668 16.04 4.30 -14.07
C ALA A 668 15.43 4.98 -15.30
N GLU A 669 15.72 4.48 -16.50
CA GLU A 669 15.16 5.01 -17.74
C GLU A 669 13.65 4.72 -17.84
N ARG A 670 13.27 3.44 -17.67
CA ARG A 670 11.88 2.95 -17.79
C ARG A 670 10.93 3.70 -16.85
N ASP A 671 11.32 3.82 -15.59
CA ASP A 671 10.46 4.41 -14.57
C ASP A 671 10.67 5.92 -14.43
N HIS A 672 11.58 6.51 -15.21
CA HIS A 672 11.92 7.93 -15.20
C HIS A 672 12.46 8.44 -13.87
N PHE A 673 13.44 7.72 -13.31
CA PHE A 673 14.20 8.23 -12.17
C PHE A 673 14.96 9.51 -12.54
N ASP A 674 14.94 10.46 -11.61
CA ASP A 674 15.48 11.80 -11.78
C ASP A 674 17.01 11.82 -11.80
N LEU A 675 17.67 11.00 -10.98
CA LEU A 675 19.13 10.97 -10.86
C LEU A 675 19.59 9.54 -10.60
N PHE A 676 20.66 9.12 -11.26
CA PHE A 676 21.21 7.77 -11.09
C PHE A 676 22.64 7.79 -10.52
N VAL A 677 22.86 7.06 -9.43
CA VAL A 677 24.19 6.89 -8.82
C VAL A 677 24.85 5.64 -9.40
N ILE A 678 25.99 5.80 -10.06
CA ILE A 678 26.66 4.69 -10.74
C ILE A 678 27.60 3.87 -9.85
N GLY A 679 27.79 4.30 -8.61
CA GLY A 679 28.60 3.61 -7.60
C GLY A 679 28.64 4.39 -6.29
N THR A 680 28.75 3.65 -5.18
CA THR A 680 28.67 4.20 -3.82
C THR A 680 29.80 3.65 -2.96
N ALA A 681 30.72 4.50 -2.52
CA ALA A 681 31.82 4.21 -1.61
C ALA A 681 32.67 2.98 -1.99
N LEU A 682 33.12 2.89 -3.25
CA LEU A 682 33.88 1.75 -3.78
C LEU A 682 35.38 2.05 -3.86
N GLY A 683 35.95 2.54 -2.76
CA GLY A 683 37.32 3.03 -2.67
C GLY A 683 38.39 2.07 -3.18
N GLY A 684 38.21 0.76 -3.00
CA GLY A 684 39.13 -0.27 -3.48
C GLY A 684 39.24 -0.37 -5.00
N VAL A 685 38.27 0.16 -5.75
CA VAL A 685 38.21 0.10 -7.22
C VAL A 685 37.99 1.47 -7.88
N SER A 686 37.82 2.54 -7.11
CA SER A 686 37.57 3.91 -7.62
C SER A 686 38.75 4.46 -8.43
N SER A 687 39.96 3.89 -8.27
CA SER A 687 41.14 4.25 -9.06
C SER A 687 41.22 3.58 -10.44
N ASP A 688 40.36 2.61 -10.76
CA ASP A 688 40.30 1.92 -12.05
C ASP A 688 39.60 2.78 -13.12
N VAL A 689 40.18 3.95 -13.44
CA VAL A 689 39.59 5.00 -14.31
C VAL A 689 39.06 4.46 -15.64
N GLY A 690 39.80 3.54 -16.28
CA GLY A 690 39.39 2.97 -17.57
C GLY A 690 38.11 2.12 -17.46
N ALA A 691 37.99 1.33 -16.41
CA ALA A 691 36.80 0.51 -16.16
C ALA A 691 35.58 1.40 -15.86
N TRP A 692 35.74 2.40 -14.99
CA TRP A 692 34.67 3.36 -14.66
C TRP A 692 34.20 4.16 -15.86
N ARG A 693 35.12 4.65 -16.72
CA ARG A 693 34.72 5.33 -17.97
C ARG A 693 33.97 4.40 -18.92
N GLY A 694 34.32 3.13 -18.97
CA GLY A 694 33.58 2.11 -19.72
C GLY A 694 32.15 1.97 -19.19
N LEU A 695 31.98 1.83 -17.88
CA LEU A 695 30.67 1.75 -17.22
C LEU A 695 29.83 3.00 -17.47
N VAL A 696 30.41 4.19 -17.33
CA VAL A 696 29.73 5.46 -17.64
C VAL A 696 29.22 5.47 -19.08
N ALA A 697 30.07 5.08 -20.04
CA ALA A 697 29.68 5.02 -21.44
C ALA A 697 28.55 4.02 -21.69
N ASP A 698 28.55 2.87 -21.01
CA ASP A 698 27.49 1.87 -21.12
C ASP A 698 26.17 2.38 -20.52
N VAL A 699 26.20 3.00 -19.33
CA VAL A 699 25.01 3.59 -18.68
C VAL A 699 24.40 4.67 -19.56
N ARG A 700 25.21 5.57 -20.13
CA ARG A 700 24.73 6.66 -21.00
C ARG A 700 24.08 6.18 -22.30
N ARG A 701 24.25 4.92 -22.70
CA ARG A 701 23.56 4.34 -23.87
C ARG A 701 22.13 3.88 -23.57
N VAL A 702 21.77 3.75 -22.29
CA VAL A 702 20.47 3.22 -21.86
C VAL A 702 19.71 4.18 -20.94
N TYR A 703 20.41 5.05 -20.20
CA TYR A 703 19.81 6.04 -19.33
C TYR A 703 20.22 7.46 -19.77
N HIS A 704 19.23 8.30 -20.01
CA HIS A 704 19.44 9.65 -20.57
C HIS A 704 19.43 10.76 -19.51
N GLY A 705 19.01 10.46 -18.27
CA GLY A 705 19.04 11.40 -17.16
C GLY A 705 20.45 11.67 -16.61
N PRO A 706 20.55 12.56 -15.61
CA PRO A 706 21.82 12.89 -14.99
C PRO A 706 22.37 11.73 -14.16
N ILE A 707 23.68 11.53 -14.19
CA ILE A 707 24.39 10.50 -13.43
C ILE A 707 25.44 11.10 -12.50
N THR A 708 25.69 10.42 -11.38
CA THR A 708 26.74 10.78 -10.42
C THR A 708 27.41 9.54 -9.84
N TYR A 709 28.50 9.73 -9.11
CA TYR A 709 29.15 8.72 -8.28
C TYR A 709 29.15 9.23 -6.84
N ALA A 710 28.75 8.40 -5.88
CA ALA A 710 28.71 8.72 -4.46
C ALA A 710 30.04 8.31 -3.80
N ALA A 711 31.02 9.21 -3.80
CA ALA A 711 32.33 8.92 -3.23
C ALA A 711 32.27 8.93 -1.69
N ALA A 712 32.93 7.98 -1.02
CA ALA A 712 33.19 8.15 0.39
C ALA A 712 34.09 9.38 0.60
N TRP A 713 33.87 10.06 1.72
CA TRP A 713 34.71 11.16 2.17
C TRP A 713 36.20 10.77 2.29
N GLY A 714 37.07 11.79 2.28
CA GLY A 714 38.51 11.62 2.46
C GLY A 714 39.24 11.13 1.20
N ALA A 715 40.08 10.11 1.37
CA ALA A 715 41.03 9.70 0.34
C ALA A 715 40.35 9.24 -0.97
N GLU A 716 39.17 8.62 -0.89
CA GLU A 716 38.45 8.18 -2.09
C GLU A 716 38.01 9.38 -2.93
N PHE A 717 37.30 10.34 -2.33
CA PHE A 717 36.87 11.57 -2.98
C PHE A 717 38.01 12.29 -3.72
N ASP A 718 39.17 12.41 -3.07
CA ASP A 718 40.36 13.05 -3.64
C ASP A 718 41.03 12.23 -4.76
N SER A 719 40.79 10.92 -4.81
CA SER A 719 41.43 10.00 -5.75
C SER A 719 40.71 9.87 -7.09
N ILE A 720 39.41 10.17 -7.16
CA ILE A 720 38.61 9.98 -8.38
C ILE A 720 39.10 10.89 -9.52
N ARG A 721 39.25 10.30 -10.72
CA ARG A 721 39.78 10.97 -11.93
C ARG A 721 38.83 10.94 -13.14
N PHE A 722 37.56 10.61 -12.91
CA PHE A 722 36.53 10.52 -13.96
C PHE A 722 35.32 11.43 -13.70
N TRP A 723 35.44 12.41 -12.79
CA TRP A 723 34.39 13.40 -12.52
C TRP A 723 33.93 14.16 -13.77
N ASP A 724 34.81 14.37 -14.75
CA ASP A 724 34.48 15.00 -16.03
C ASP A 724 33.40 14.25 -16.83
N ALA A 725 33.29 12.93 -16.64
CA ALA A 725 32.33 12.08 -17.32
C ALA A 725 30.94 12.05 -16.65
N LEU A 726 30.80 12.66 -15.46
CA LEU A 726 29.58 12.68 -14.65
C LEU A 726 28.93 14.07 -14.66
N ASP A 727 27.68 14.15 -14.21
CA ASP A 727 26.92 15.42 -14.16
C ASP A 727 27.12 16.16 -12.84
N TYR A 728 27.25 15.40 -11.75
CA TYR A 728 27.56 15.92 -10.42
C TYR A 728 28.82 15.25 -9.86
N ILE A 729 29.49 15.95 -8.96
CA ILE A 729 30.42 15.37 -8.01
C ILE A 729 29.60 14.94 -6.80
N GLY A 730 29.35 13.64 -6.65
CA GLY A 730 28.60 13.08 -5.52
C GLY A 730 29.52 12.72 -4.36
N VAL A 731 29.10 13.06 -3.14
CA VAL A 731 29.86 12.77 -1.92
C VAL A 731 28.93 12.24 -0.83
N ASP A 732 29.34 11.13 -0.21
CA ASP A 732 28.79 10.66 1.06
C ASP A 732 29.58 11.34 2.18
N ASN A 733 29.10 12.52 2.57
CA ASN A 733 29.83 13.52 3.33
C ASN A 733 29.78 13.27 4.84
N TYR A 734 30.71 12.46 5.35
CA TYR A 734 30.91 12.22 6.79
C TYR A 734 32.21 12.84 7.33
N TYR A 735 32.66 13.96 6.74
CA TYR A 735 33.82 14.70 7.24
C TYR A 735 33.54 15.30 8.64
N PRO A 736 34.50 15.22 9.58
CA PRO A 736 34.40 15.87 10.89
C PRO A 736 34.20 17.39 10.78
N LEU A 737 33.31 17.93 11.61
CA LEU A 737 33.16 19.38 11.81
C LEU A 737 34.01 19.91 12.97
N LEU A 738 34.52 19.00 13.80
CA LEU A 738 35.44 19.29 14.89
C LEU A 738 36.63 18.35 14.86
N ASP A 739 37.77 18.86 15.32
CA ASP A 739 38.94 18.03 15.56
C ASP A 739 38.70 17.16 16.80
N ALA A 740 38.99 15.85 16.69
CA ALA A 740 38.83 14.90 17.79
C ALA A 740 39.67 15.24 19.03
N SER A 741 40.73 16.05 18.88
CA SER A 741 41.55 16.55 19.99
C SER A 741 40.91 17.69 20.79
N GLN A 742 39.83 18.29 20.28
CA GLN A 742 39.04 19.26 21.03
C GLN A 742 38.15 18.50 22.00
N ASP A 743 38.66 18.33 23.22
CA ASP A 743 37.96 17.74 24.36
C ASP A 743 36.67 18.53 24.62
N LEU A 744 35.54 18.02 24.10
CA LEU A 744 34.25 18.63 24.31
C LEU A 744 33.84 18.34 25.76
N SER A 745 33.68 19.42 26.52
CA SER A 745 33.06 19.45 27.85
C SER A 745 31.81 18.56 27.96
N ASP A 746 31.31 18.31 29.19
CA ASP A 746 30.04 17.59 29.43
C ASP A 746 28.81 18.10 28.63
N ALA A 747 28.87 19.29 28.02
CA ALA A 747 27.81 19.89 27.21
C ALA A 747 28.01 19.69 25.70
N PRO A 748 26.92 19.44 24.92
CA PRO A 748 26.99 19.27 23.47
C PRO A 748 27.45 20.57 22.77
N PRO A 749 28.20 20.48 21.66
CA PRO A 749 28.68 21.64 20.93
C PRO A 749 27.51 22.40 20.29
N THR A 750 27.63 23.72 20.23
CA THR A 750 26.67 24.59 19.54
C THR A 750 26.98 24.69 18.05
N ALA A 751 25.97 24.98 17.22
CA ALA A 751 26.15 25.17 15.78
C ALA A 751 27.22 26.24 15.45
N SER A 752 27.33 27.29 16.26
CA SER A 752 28.37 28.33 16.08
C SER A 752 29.79 27.83 16.34
N GLN A 753 29.96 26.80 17.18
CA GLN A 753 31.27 26.16 17.40
C GLN A 753 31.63 25.18 16.28
N LEU A 754 30.63 24.57 15.63
CA LEU A 754 30.81 23.64 14.50
C LEU A 754 30.99 24.36 13.16
N LEU A 755 30.43 25.57 13.03
CA LEU A 755 30.42 26.33 11.77
C LEU A 755 31.80 26.56 11.16
N PRO A 756 32.87 26.91 11.91
CA PRO A 756 34.19 27.10 11.31
C PRO A 756 34.74 25.86 10.60
N GLY A 757 34.51 24.66 11.15
CA GLY A 757 34.90 23.40 10.50
C GLY A 757 34.08 23.11 9.25
N ALA A 758 32.76 23.35 9.32
CA ALA A 758 31.87 23.23 8.16
C ALA A 758 32.23 24.22 7.04
N ASP A 759 32.57 25.47 7.36
CA ASP A 759 32.98 26.48 6.38
C ASP A 759 34.33 26.13 5.73
N HIS A 760 35.29 25.63 6.51
CA HIS A 760 36.56 25.17 5.97
C HIS A 760 36.36 24.04 4.96
N LEU A 761 35.54 23.04 5.31
CA LEU A 761 35.19 21.94 4.40
C LEU A 761 34.50 22.46 3.13
N ALA A 762 33.57 23.40 3.26
CA ALA A 762 32.91 24.01 2.10
C ALA A 762 33.92 24.71 1.18
N ASP A 763 34.90 25.43 1.73
CA ASP A 763 35.93 26.09 0.93
C ASP A 763 36.82 25.07 0.19
N GLU A 764 37.23 23.98 0.84
CA GLU A 764 38.01 22.89 0.20
C GLU A 764 37.23 22.22 -0.92
N MET A 765 35.97 21.88 -0.69
CA MET A 765 35.09 21.31 -1.71
C MET A 765 34.86 22.27 -2.87
N GLY A 766 34.76 23.58 -2.60
CA GLY A 766 34.68 24.60 -3.64
C GLY A 766 35.87 24.59 -4.60
N VAL A 767 37.08 24.31 -4.11
CA VAL A 767 38.28 24.14 -4.95
C VAL A 767 38.14 22.93 -5.87
N VAL A 768 37.62 21.81 -5.35
CA VAL A 768 37.40 20.59 -6.14
C VAL A 768 36.34 20.83 -7.22
N SER A 769 35.21 21.47 -6.87
CA SER A 769 34.19 21.86 -7.84
C SER A 769 34.75 22.74 -8.96
N ALA A 770 35.54 23.76 -8.60
CA ALA A 770 36.17 24.66 -9.56
C ALA A 770 37.17 23.93 -10.47
N ARG A 771 37.96 22.99 -9.92
CA ARG A 771 38.92 22.19 -10.70
C ARG A 771 38.24 21.36 -11.78
N TRP A 772 37.13 20.72 -11.45
CA TRP A 772 36.42 19.81 -12.36
C TRP A 772 35.34 20.50 -13.20
N HIS A 773 34.99 21.75 -12.87
CA HIS A 773 33.88 22.48 -13.47
C HIS A 773 32.55 21.72 -13.35
N LYS A 774 32.32 21.12 -12.18
CA LYS A 774 31.13 20.32 -11.89
C LYS A 774 30.54 20.74 -10.54
N PRO A 775 29.22 20.85 -10.42
CA PRO A 775 28.58 21.10 -9.13
C PRO A 775 28.77 19.91 -8.18
N ILE A 776 28.75 20.19 -6.88
CA ILE A 776 28.81 19.16 -5.84
C ILE A 776 27.42 18.91 -5.28
N LEU A 777 27.10 17.64 -5.09
CA LEU A 777 25.88 17.13 -4.48
C LEU A 777 26.27 16.19 -3.34
N PHE A 778 25.72 16.41 -2.14
CA PHE A 778 25.84 15.41 -1.08
C PHE A 778 24.83 14.31 -1.34
N THR A 779 25.30 13.21 -1.93
CA THR A 779 24.51 12.00 -2.17
C THR A 779 24.15 11.30 -0.87
N GLU A 780 24.85 11.65 0.21
CA GLU A 780 24.52 11.30 1.58
C GLU A 780 25.20 12.27 2.54
N ILE A 781 24.55 12.57 3.67
CA ILE A 781 25.15 13.24 4.81
C ILE A 781 24.34 12.90 6.06
N GLY A 782 25.02 12.63 7.18
CA GLY A 782 24.35 12.32 8.42
C GLY A 782 25.25 12.50 9.63
N TYR A 783 24.61 12.71 10.77
CA TYR A 783 25.24 12.72 12.08
C TYR A 783 24.34 11.88 13.01
N PRO A 784 24.84 10.86 13.71
CA PRO A 784 24.03 10.13 14.66
C PRO A 784 23.74 11.01 15.87
N SER A 785 22.62 10.78 16.57
CA SER A 785 22.33 11.46 17.85
C SER A 785 23.13 10.87 19.01
N LEU A 786 24.44 10.78 18.84
CA LEU A 786 25.44 10.30 19.79
C LEU A 786 26.40 11.42 20.16
N ARG A 787 27.00 11.34 21.35
CA ARG A 787 28.08 12.27 21.74
C ARG A 787 29.29 12.06 20.85
N GLY A 788 29.88 13.16 20.37
CA GLY A 788 31.04 13.13 19.48
C GLY A 788 30.68 12.88 18.02
N ALA A 789 29.39 12.91 17.66
CA ALA A 789 28.92 12.80 16.28
C ALA A 789 29.50 13.90 15.38
N ALA A 790 29.77 15.10 15.91
CA ALA A 790 30.39 16.16 15.11
C ALA A 790 31.87 15.90 14.78
N SER A 791 32.57 15.10 15.58
CA SER A 791 33.98 14.74 15.37
C SER A 791 34.16 13.41 14.63
N GLU A 792 33.23 12.46 14.82
CA GLU A 792 33.21 11.17 14.13
C GLU A 792 31.81 10.90 13.56
N PRO A 793 31.42 11.57 12.45
CA PRO A 793 30.07 11.49 11.91
C PRO A 793 29.65 10.11 11.43
N TRP A 794 30.61 9.23 11.11
CA TRP A 794 30.38 7.85 10.68
C TRP A 794 30.19 6.86 11.84
N SER A 795 30.51 7.24 13.07
CA SER A 795 30.63 6.31 14.20
C SER A 795 29.28 6.06 14.87
N GLU A 796 28.85 4.80 14.91
CA GLU A 796 27.63 4.35 15.58
C GLU A 796 27.88 3.84 17.02
N ASP A 797 29.05 4.13 17.61
CA ASP A 797 29.39 3.69 18.97
C ASP A 797 28.47 4.34 20.02
N ASP A 798 27.48 3.56 20.47
CA ASP A 798 26.45 3.97 21.42
C ASP A 798 26.95 4.07 22.87
N SER A 799 28.15 3.54 23.16
CA SER A 799 28.77 3.61 24.49
C SER A 799 29.11 5.04 24.91
N ARG A 800 29.22 5.95 23.93
CA ARG A 800 29.43 7.39 24.12
C ARG A 800 28.20 8.11 24.69
N GLY A 801 27.03 7.47 24.67
CA GLY A 801 25.77 8.08 25.10
C GLY A 801 25.15 8.98 24.04
N THR A 802 23.87 9.32 24.24
CA THR A 802 23.07 10.01 23.23
C THR A 802 23.13 11.54 23.37
N SER A 803 23.04 12.23 22.24
CA SER A 803 23.13 13.70 22.13
C SER A 803 22.31 14.21 20.94
N PRO A 804 20.96 14.23 21.02
CA PRO A 804 20.11 14.78 19.96
C PRO A 804 20.38 16.27 19.66
N GLU A 805 20.85 17.02 20.66
CA GLU A 805 21.24 18.43 20.52
C GLU A 805 22.50 18.60 19.67
N GLU A 806 23.48 17.71 19.79
CA GLU A 806 24.69 17.73 18.95
C GLU A 806 24.36 17.40 17.50
N GLN A 807 23.49 16.42 17.27
CA GLN A 807 22.96 16.13 15.93
C GLN A 807 22.32 17.38 15.31
N ALA A 808 21.42 18.05 16.05
CA ALA A 808 20.76 19.26 15.56
C ALA A 808 21.75 20.42 15.29
N ALA A 809 22.77 20.58 16.14
CA ALA A 809 23.82 21.58 15.95
C ALA A 809 24.65 21.31 14.68
N ALA A 810 24.97 20.05 14.38
CA ALA A 810 25.71 19.65 13.19
C ALA A 810 24.89 19.87 11.91
N TYR A 811 23.59 19.57 11.95
CA TYR A 811 22.66 19.89 10.86
C TYR A 811 22.63 21.41 10.58
N GLU A 812 22.44 22.23 11.62
CA GLU A 812 22.40 23.69 11.50
C GLU A 812 23.71 24.27 10.93
N ALA A 813 24.87 23.80 11.43
CA ALA A 813 26.17 24.26 10.96
C ALA A 813 26.42 23.90 9.48
N THR A 814 26.06 22.69 9.08
CA THR A 814 26.15 22.24 7.69
C THR A 814 25.28 23.10 6.78
N PHE A 815 24.00 23.31 7.12
CA PHE A 815 23.13 24.14 6.28
C PHE A 815 23.65 25.57 6.13
N ARG A 816 24.18 26.18 7.20
CA ARG A 816 24.78 27.51 7.16
C ARG A 816 25.98 27.60 6.22
N ALA A 817 26.89 26.62 6.28
CA ALA A 817 28.12 26.63 5.50
C ALA A 817 27.88 26.39 4.00
N PHE A 818 26.97 25.48 3.65
CA PHE A 818 26.82 24.96 2.29
C PHE A 818 25.68 25.59 1.48
N SER A 819 24.53 25.90 2.09
CA SER A 819 23.31 26.26 1.32
C SER A 819 23.44 27.55 0.50
N GLY A 820 24.37 28.44 0.86
CA GLY A 820 24.65 29.68 0.13
C GLY A 820 25.73 29.56 -0.96
N ARG A 821 26.34 28.39 -1.15
CA ARG A 821 27.46 28.20 -2.08
C ARG A 821 26.94 27.90 -3.48
N ALA A 822 27.30 28.74 -4.47
CA ALA A 822 26.78 28.63 -5.84
C ALA A 822 27.15 27.32 -6.57
N TRP A 823 28.24 26.66 -6.18
CA TRP A 823 28.68 25.37 -6.73
C TRP A 823 27.98 24.17 -6.09
N PHE A 824 27.26 24.38 -5.00
CA PHE A 824 26.60 23.32 -4.25
C PHE A 824 25.17 23.13 -4.75
N ARG A 825 24.70 21.88 -4.85
CA ARG A 825 23.37 21.53 -5.38
C ARG A 825 22.44 20.89 -4.39
N GLY A 826 22.86 20.73 -3.14
CA GLY A 826 22.01 20.23 -2.07
C GLY A 826 22.51 18.92 -1.50
N MET A 827 21.63 18.25 -0.77
CA MET A 827 22.01 17.17 0.13
C MET A 827 20.87 16.19 0.36
N PHE A 828 21.24 14.92 0.55
CA PHE A 828 20.34 13.84 0.97
C PHE A 828 20.68 13.39 2.39
N TRP A 829 19.82 13.72 3.35
CA TRP A 829 20.06 13.41 4.76
C TRP A 829 19.84 11.93 5.08
N TRP A 830 20.87 11.29 5.63
CA TRP A 830 20.82 9.93 6.16
C TRP A 830 20.27 9.94 7.60
N ASN A 831 19.16 9.29 7.91
CA ASN A 831 18.20 8.65 6.99
C ASN A 831 16.75 8.76 7.48
N TRP A 832 15.81 8.36 6.63
CA TRP A 832 14.40 8.26 6.98
C TRP A 832 13.88 6.85 6.70
N PRO A 833 13.53 6.08 7.76
CA PRO A 833 13.12 4.69 7.62
C PRO A 833 11.71 4.58 7.00
N SER A 834 11.53 3.72 6.01
CA SER A 834 10.25 3.53 5.31
C SER A 834 9.14 2.97 6.18
N ASN A 835 9.46 2.34 7.31
CA ASN A 835 8.44 1.89 8.26
C ASN A 835 7.95 2.99 9.22
N GLY A 836 8.58 4.17 9.24
CA GLY A 836 8.31 5.26 10.20
C GLY A 836 8.58 4.90 11.67
N ARG A 837 9.25 3.77 11.91
CA ARG A 837 9.59 3.22 13.22
C ARG A 837 11.07 3.41 13.48
N ALA A 838 11.53 4.66 13.49
CA ALA A 838 12.72 5.01 14.24
C ALA A 838 12.38 4.82 15.73
N GLY A 839 12.66 3.62 16.26
CA GLY A 839 11.99 3.06 17.44
C GLY A 839 12.11 3.81 18.77
N ASP A 840 12.92 4.87 18.86
CA ASP A 840 13.05 5.68 20.06
C ASP A 840 13.65 7.06 19.70
N PRO A 841 12.97 8.19 19.95
CA PRO A 841 13.56 9.53 19.81
C PRO A 841 14.82 9.74 20.64
N THR A 842 15.03 8.89 21.66
CA THR A 842 16.23 8.90 22.51
C THR A 842 17.32 7.96 22.03
N ALA A 843 17.09 7.13 21.00
CA ALA A 843 18.13 6.26 20.43
C ALA A 843 19.19 7.08 19.70
N GLY A 844 20.44 6.63 19.79
CA GLY A 844 21.60 7.20 19.12
C GLY A 844 21.68 6.90 17.63
N SER A 845 20.60 7.09 16.88
CA SER A 845 20.51 6.78 15.45
C SER A 845 20.70 8.01 14.56
N TYR A 846 20.98 7.78 13.27
CA TYR A 846 21.10 8.83 12.25
C TYR A 846 19.80 9.56 11.96
N THR A 847 18.68 8.86 12.00
CA THR A 847 17.39 9.46 11.64
C THR A 847 17.05 10.66 12.53
N PRO A 848 16.61 11.77 11.93
CA PRO A 848 16.18 12.96 12.67
C PRO A 848 14.76 12.81 13.23
N LEU A 849 14.00 11.80 12.81
CA LEU A 849 12.58 11.61 13.15
C LEU A 849 12.34 11.66 14.67
N GLY A 850 11.50 12.59 15.10
CA GLY A 850 11.14 12.82 16.50
C GLY A 850 12.22 13.52 17.34
N LYS A 851 13.32 13.99 16.73
CA LYS A 851 14.46 14.64 17.40
C LYS A 851 14.55 16.13 17.03
N PRO A 852 15.31 16.95 17.78
CA PRO A 852 15.49 18.36 17.46
C PRO A 852 16.01 18.64 16.05
N ALA A 853 16.77 17.71 15.45
CA ALA A 853 17.25 17.82 14.08
C ALA A 853 16.13 17.82 13.03
N GLU A 854 14.96 17.22 13.30
CA GLU A 854 13.81 17.27 12.40
C GLU A 854 13.29 18.70 12.23
N GLU A 855 13.27 19.49 13.30
CA GLU A 855 12.82 20.88 13.22
C GLU A 855 13.84 21.74 12.45
N ILE A 856 15.15 21.49 12.64
CA ILE A 856 16.20 22.13 11.84
C ILE A 856 15.99 21.83 10.34
N LEU A 857 15.70 20.58 9.98
CA LEU A 857 15.37 20.22 8.59
C LEU A 857 14.17 21.02 8.07
N ARG A 858 13.07 21.05 8.83
CA ARG A 858 11.83 21.76 8.47
C ARG A 858 12.09 23.25 8.21
N GLU A 859 12.80 23.90 9.13
CA GLU A 859 13.12 25.34 9.01
C GLU A 859 14.00 25.63 7.80
N TRP A 860 15.05 24.83 7.58
CA TRP A 860 15.99 25.05 6.48
C TRP A 860 15.40 24.71 5.13
N PHE A 861 14.59 23.65 5.03
CA PHE A 861 13.95 23.32 3.76
C PHE A 861 13.02 24.42 3.29
N VAL A 862 12.23 25.02 4.19
CA VAL A 862 11.41 26.20 3.88
C VAL A 862 12.29 27.41 3.53
N ARG A 863 13.37 27.67 4.29
CA ARG A 863 14.27 28.81 4.05
C ARG A 863 14.98 28.72 2.70
N VAL A 864 15.50 27.55 2.35
CA VAL A 864 16.17 27.30 1.08
C VAL A 864 15.19 27.40 -0.07
N ALA A 865 13.97 26.86 0.08
CA ALA A 865 12.91 27.02 -0.93
C ALA A 865 12.56 28.50 -1.17
N ALA A 866 12.46 29.32 -0.12
CA ALA A 866 12.16 30.74 -0.24
C ALA A 866 13.28 31.56 -0.93
N ASN A 867 14.52 31.08 -0.85
CA ASN A 867 15.70 31.71 -1.46
C ASN A 867 15.99 31.19 -2.87
N ALA A 868 15.31 30.14 -3.33
CA ALA A 868 15.46 29.66 -4.69
C ALA A 868 15.03 30.74 -5.69
N PRO A 869 15.74 30.92 -6.81
CA PRO A 869 15.30 31.83 -7.86
C PRO A 869 13.90 31.42 -8.30
N LYS A 870 12.94 32.36 -8.24
CA LYS A 870 11.58 32.12 -8.70
C LYS A 870 11.64 31.84 -10.20
N THR A 871 11.61 30.57 -10.58
CA THR A 871 11.31 30.18 -11.95
C THR A 871 9.95 30.80 -12.30
N GLN A 872 9.87 31.45 -13.47
CA GLN A 872 8.59 31.91 -14.01
C GLN A 872 7.76 30.66 -14.27
N GLU A 873 6.92 30.28 -13.31
CA GLU A 873 5.84 29.32 -13.55
C GLU A 873 4.98 29.90 -14.68
N SER A 874 4.97 29.18 -15.81
CA SER A 874 3.96 29.36 -16.84
C SER A 874 2.59 29.10 -16.19
N VAL A 875 1.89 30.20 -15.93
CA VAL A 875 0.48 30.26 -15.50
C VAL A 875 -0.37 29.36 -16.42
N PRO A 876 -1.31 28.58 -15.86
CA PRO A 876 -1.81 27.30 -16.40
C PRO A 876 -2.44 27.30 -17.79
#